data_AF-M1KB50-F1
#
_entry.id   AF-M1KB50-F1
#
_cell.length_a   1.000
_cell.length_b   1.000
_cell.length_c   1.000
_cell.angle_alpha   90.00
_cell.angle_beta   90.00
_cell.angle_gamma   90.00
#
_symmetry.space_group_name_H-M   'P 1'
#
loop_
_entity.id
_entity.type
_entity.pdbx_description
1 polymer ?
#
loop_
_entity_poly.entity_id
_entity_poly.type
_entity_poly.pdbx_seq_one_letter_code
_entity_poly.pdbx_strand_id
1 'polypeptide(L)'
;MESKKEELKRNSINVHRRLGTDVHVSSEDMDKERRNTRAYEYLCRLEEAKSWIGEFTIVPESFEEFEEEMRKGVMLTDICKVFAANSVKNVFVDSTLQYRHTDNINYFLDGITRFGLPEYFHFEVIDLYEKKNFVKVIYCIHALAHLLSSKGISRNIRSAKGKIFSQDDMARADVQVEKVHMPKFDDIGEVLKEKMSMEAIVDKEEGGMKKEALDQRKTEEREQSEKEGSFLSEDISICNESFDILKLTLKTFLYKKCFDDIYYRKDVSLFSIRRFVFIFFSNSSEMIKENLIENLHHKISRKFDSIYAKEAQIKDIETRIRLMVQNRMEVGNITIKNPIPEDEDTKDFERVLLFLQNNPKYLAELLRSVSDPDTLIISIVIPIFSNVCSKKEEYMFINLVLEIFRRELLDNGLDIRKLVPIDMSLGIHSSTFFSLELFREIEFPIHHTLTSGSICHKLMVNYFRISQGSFALRDRILHVVKNLENIEVDANPVLIYKALFNQTISVDKALENERVRETVQTRLMVMRGVITSTLDFLESSVESIPYILRYFLKLYGPGMFYSEFVMPFILAPDAFIESFEVSKSLRSKCFIISKVLGYITDRSTYFEESDYGEEEKDGDSMDRYLSFSDGEKKNFELRFYSPLYPFFRRCREKYQEILSKLTNVSSLDHYFQFESMNELGKLRRATVYLPSSTANQLITLLLSNSKLLGSELCEILEALPLFPDDQNKTLSFTFFGPEWICSQDPEKIALENFVRGLKKKLVYAISVCKGRNLVEMLLRESDEDEKALYLEMKKSSFYNNKDEEDEVSIASPPIQYETVDHLKESIIDDLNFLEDKEITSRHNLYSELLFMLAQDIVILRFMSEERNKELRINEISYDNLCYRDDYLSSKIELYQNYLNSFVAKLAVKKKSLFGFSGVDDITRDSKYGTHKYSAEKLMGMGVLVQIYDSPDISEIFFLFLSDSPLLFSVEIYVQNILVSHPVSFRFDDLLKLKKNGNTVCDIAGICSFSVCKFINLVNSKYVGSEV
;
A
#
# COMPACT_ATOMS: atom_id res chain seq x y z
N MET A 1 -49.90 20.29 12.75
CA MET A 1 -49.06 21.34 12.10
C MET A 1 -47.83 21.69 12.93
N GLU A 2 -47.89 21.69 14.26
CA GLU A 2 -46.72 21.90 15.13
C GLU A 2 -45.67 20.78 15.05
N SER A 3 -46.07 19.50 14.98
CA SER A 3 -45.15 18.38 14.72
C SER A 3 -44.37 18.55 13.40
N LYS A 4 -45.06 18.92 12.32
CA LYS A 4 -44.43 19.25 11.02
C LYS A 4 -43.51 20.47 11.10
N LYS A 5 -43.85 21.47 11.93
CA LYS A 5 -43.00 22.66 12.19
C LYS A 5 -41.78 22.35 13.05
N GLU A 6 -41.86 21.37 13.95
CA GLU A 6 -40.74 20.89 14.76
C GLU A 6 -39.82 19.94 13.99
N GLU A 7 -40.36 19.11 13.10
CA GLU A 7 -39.60 18.34 12.11
C GLU A 7 -38.93 19.28 11.09
N LEU A 8 -39.64 20.31 10.61
CA LEU A 8 -39.08 21.38 9.77
C LEU A 8 -37.95 22.15 10.49
N LYS A 9 -38.04 22.32 11.82
CA LYS A 9 -36.98 22.96 12.62
C LYS A 9 -35.80 22.04 12.93
N ARG A 10 -35.98 20.71 12.97
CA ARG A 10 -34.90 19.74 13.20
C ARG A 10 -34.16 19.36 11.91
N ASN A 11 -34.88 19.22 10.80
CA ASN A 11 -34.31 18.79 9.51
C ASN A 11 -33.75 19.96 8.67
N SER A 12 -33.99 21.22 9.06
CA SER A 12 -33.43 22.42 8.41
C SER A 12 -32.24 23.05 9.13
N ILE A 13 -31.67 22.37 10.14
CA ILE A 13 -30.49 22.88 10.85
C ILE A 13 -29.25 22.62 10.00
N ASN A 14 -29.12 23.46 8.98
CA ASN A 14 -27.93 23.64 8.18
C ASN A 14 -26.85 24.29 9.05
N VAL A 15 -25.61 23.85 8.85
CA VAL A 15 -24.37 24.09 9.62
C VAL A 15 -24.09 25.57 9.98
N HIS A 16 -24.76 26.53 9.34
CA HIS A 16 -24.52 27.96 9.53
C HIS A 16 -25.34 28.66 10.63
N ARG A 17 -26.36 28.04 11.25
CA ARG A 17 -27.21 28.75 12.25
C ARG A 17 -26.94 28.40 13.73
N ARG A 18 -26.04 27.45 14.03
CA ARG A 18 -25.61 27.16 15.42
C ARG A 18 -24.31 27.84 15.85
N LEU A 19 -23.66 28.58 14.95
CA LEU A 19 -22.47 29.41 15.25
C LEU A 19 -22.78 30.70 16.07
N GLY A 20 -23.84 30.68 16.89
CA GLY A 20 -24.27 31.81 17.70
C GLY A 20 -24.92 31.44 19.04
N THR A 21 -24.78 30.20 19.52
CA THR A 21 -25.32 29.79 20.84
C THR A 21 -24.24 29.10 21.66
N ASP A 22 -24.05 29.54 22.92
CA ASP A 22 -23.00 29.17 23.87
C ASP A 22 -23.06 27.71 24.40
N VAL A 23 -23.16 26.70 23.54
CA VAL A 23 -23.18 25.28 23.94
C VAL A 23 -21.91 24.58 23.46
N HIS A 24 -21.19 23.94 24.38
CA HIS A 24 -20.00 23.13 24.13
C HIS A 24 -20.37 21.89 23.27
N VAL A 25 -19.64 21.66 22.17
CA VAL A 25 -19.86 20.52 21.26
C VAL A 25 -18.72 19.51 21.43
N SER A 26 -19.05 18.23 21.70
CA SER A 26 -18.10 17.12 21.87
C SER A 26 -17.57 16.61 20.52
N SER A 27 -16.43 15.89 20.50
CA SER A 27 -15.94 15.19 19.30
C SER A 27 -16.96 14.18 18.75
N GLU A 28 -17.70 13.53 19.65
CA GLU A 28 -18.77 12.58 19.30
C GLU A 28 -19.96 13.28 18.62
N ASP A 29 -20.27 14.52 19.02
CA ASP A 29 -21.34 15.32 18.40
C ASP A 29 -20.94 15.81 17.01
N MET A 30 -19.67 16.18 16.82
CA MET A 30 -19.13 16.57 15.50
C MET A 30 -19.08 15.39 14.51
N ASP A 31 -18.73 14.20 14.98
CA ASP A 31 -18.72 12.99 14.13
C ASP A 31 -20.14 12.51 13.80
N LYS A 32 -21.11 12.72 14.70
CA LYS A 32 -22.53 12.50 14.44
C LYS A 32 -23.08 13.51 13.42
N GLU A 33 -22.63 14.77 13.46
CA GLU A 33 -22.99 15.78 12.48
C GLU A 33 -22.40 15.49 11.08
N ARG A 34 -21.13 15.04 10.99
CA ARG A 34 -20.50 14.63 9.71
C ARG A 34 -21.21 13.45 9.06
N ARG A 35 -21.58 12.43 9.85
CA ARG A 35 -22.34 11.26 9.38
C ARG A 35 -23.72 11.65 8.84
N ASN A 36 -24.43 12.53 9.57
CA ASN A 36 -25.71 13.07 9.13
C ASN A 36 -25.61 13.88 7.81
N THR A 37 -24.53 14.62 7.58
CA THR A 37 -24.32 15.35 6.32
C THR A 37 -24.12 14.40 5.13
N ARG A 38 -23.32 13.34 5.31
CA ARG A 38 -23.05 12.36 4.25
C ARG A 38 -24.28 11.51 3.91
N ALA A 39 -25.02 11.06 4.92
CA ALA A 39 -26.28 10.33 4.73
C ALA A 39 -27.31 11.19 3.97
N TYR A 40 -27.42 12.48 4.30
CA TYR A 40 -28.29 13.43 3.61
C TYR A 40 -27.87 13.64 2.14
N GLU A 41 -26.57 13.83 1.88
CA GLU A 41 -26.05 14.00 0.52
C GLU A 41 -26.34 12.78 -0.35
N TYR A 42 -26.16 11.57 0.19
CA TYR A 42 -26.51 10.32 -0.51
C TYR A 42 -27.99 10.26 -0.83
N LEU A 43 -28.88 10.56 0.12
CA LEU A 43 -30.32 10.56 -0.10
C LEU A 43 -30.74 11.60 -1.15
N CYS A 44 -30.09 12.77 -1.18
CA CYS A 44 -30.26 13.70 -2.29
C CYS A 44 -29.90 13.04 -3.62
N ARG A 45 -28.71 12.42 -3.77
CA ARG A 45 -28.32 11.78 -5.05
C ARG A 45 -29.18 10.59 -5.45
N LEU A 46 -29.65 9.83 -4.47
CA LEU A 46 -30.57 8.72 -4.66
C LEU A 46 -31.92 9.22 -5.17
N GLU A 47 -32.46 10.28 -4.57
CA GLU A 47 -33.70 10.92 -5.03
C GLU A 47 -33.55 11.53 -6.42
N GLU A 48 -32.42 12.16 -6.71
CA GLU A 48 -32.11 12.73 -8.03
C GLU A 48 -32.16 11.63 -9.11
N ALA A 49 -31.50 10.50 -8.86
CA ALA A 49 -31.50 9.35 -9.78
C ALA A 49 -32.89 8.71 -9.89
N LYS A 50 -33.57 8.52 -8.77
CA LYS A 50 -34.93 7.97 -8.70
C LYS A 50 -35.92 8.80 -9.51
N SER A 51 -35.89 10.12 -9.35
CA SER A 51 -36.75 11.05 -10.08
C SER A 51 -36.44 11.06 -11.58
N TRP A 52 -35.17 10.92 -11.97
CA TRP A 52 -34.77 10.88 -13.37
C TRP A 52 -35.17 9.57 -14.05
N ILE A 53 -35.00 8.44 -13.37
CA ILE A 53 -35.47 7.12 -13.85
C ILE A 53 -36.99 7.10 -14.01
N GLY A 54 -37.71 7.82 -13.13
CA GLY A 54 -39.16 8.00 -13.20
C GLY A 54 -39.66 8.69 -14.47
N GLU A 55 -38.79 9.32 -15.27
CA GLU A 55 -39.17 9.83 -16.60
C GLU A 55 -39.32 8.71 -17.64
N PHE A 56 -38.74 7.52 -17.41
CA PHE A 56 -38.70 6.41 -18.38
C PHE A 56 -39.49 5.19 -17.95
N THR A 57 -39.65 4.96 -16.65
CA THR A 57 -40.33 3.77 -16.10
C THR A 57 -41.07 4.09 -14.80
N ILE A 58 -41.89 3.16 -14.34
CA ILE A 58 -42.63 3.30 -13.08
C ILE A 58 -41.68 2.96 -11.93
N VAL A 59 -41.59 3.86 -10.94
CA VAL A 59 -40.64 3.75 -9.83
C VAL A 59 -41.40 3.67 -8.50
N PRO A 60 -41.01 2.77 -7.58
CA PRO A 60 -41.63 2.65 -6.25
C PRO A 60 -41.56 3.94 -5.42
N GLU A 61 -42.51 4.14 -4.50
CA GLU A 61 -42.54 5.35 -3.66
C GLU A 61 -41.47 5.32 -2.55
N SER A 62 -41.18 4.14 -1.98
CA SER A 62 -40.12 3.98 -0.98
C SER A 62 -38.72 3.91 -1.64
N PHE A 63 -37.68 4.37 -0.94
CA PHE A 63 -36.29 4.20 -1.38
C PHE A 63 -35.85 2.73 -1.31
N GLU A 64 -36.32 1.99 -0.31
CA GLU A 64 -35.95 0.58 -0.11
C GLU A 64 -36.52 -0.31 -1.21
N GLU A 65 -37.81 -0.14 -1.53
CA GLU A 65 -38.44 -0.85 -2.63
C GLU A 65 -37.81 -0.47 -3.97
N PHE A 66 -37.43 0.81 -4.16
CA PHE A 66 -36.72 1.25 -5.35
C PHE A 66 -35.37 0.54 -5.51
N GLU A 67 -34.58 0.49 -4.44
CA GLU A 67 -33.29 -0.20 -4.45
C GLU A 67 -33.46 -1.70 -4.72
N GLU A 68 -34.45 -2.37 -4.14
CA GLU A 68 -34.70 -3.80 -4.37
C GLU A 68 -35.20 -4.10 -5.79
N GLU A 69 -36.07 -3.27 -6.36
CA GLU A 69 -36.54 -3.44 -7.75
C GLU A 69 -35.42 -3.15 -8.77
N MET A 70 -34.50 -2.22 -8.46
CA MET A 70 -33.33 -1.96 -9.30
C MET A 70 -32.42 -3.20 -9.45
N ARG A 71 -32.36 -4.09 -8.45
CA ARG A 71 -31.55 -5.33 -8.48
C ARG A 71 -31.98 -6.30 -9.57
N LYS A 72 -33.25 -6.24 -10.00
CA LYS A 72 -33.78 -7.07 -11.08
C LYS A 72 -33.33 -6.59 -12.47
N GLY A 73 -32.75 -5.40 -12.57
CA GLY A 73 -32.24 -4.81 -13.82
C GLY A 73 -33.33 -4.44 -14.84
N VAL A 74 -34.61 -4.63 -14.54
CA VAL A 74 -35.73 -4.36 -15.47
C VAL A 74 -35.80 -2.86 -15.78
N MET A 75 -35.76 -2.00 -14.76
CA MET A 75 -35.73 -0.54 -14.93
C MET A 75 -34.55 -0.07 -15.78
N LEU A 76 -33.38 -0.70 -15.61
CA LEU A 76 -32.20 -0.39 -16.42
C LEU A 76 -32.38 -0.78 -17.88
N THR A 77 -32.99 -1.93 -18.16
CA THR A 77 -33.29 -2.33 -19.55
C THR A 77 -34.29 -1.38 -20.22
N ASP A 78 -35.24 -0.81 -19.47
CA ASP A 78 -36.19 0.16 -20.02
C ASP A 78 -35.51 1.49 -20.37
N ILE A 79 -34.56 1.96 -19.55
CA ILE A 79 -33.73 3.13 -19.90
C ILE A 79 -32.83 2.80 -21.11
N CYS A 80 -32.23 1.60 -21.13
CA CYS A 80 -31.37 1.15 -22.23
C CYS A 80 -32.11 1.13 -23.59
N LYS A 81 -33.40 0.79 -23.61
CA LYS A 81 -34.21 0.81 -24.83
C LYS A 81 -34.33 2.21 -25.45
N VAL A 82 -34.16 3.28 -24.67
CA VAL A 82 -34.27 4.67 -25.15
C VAL A 82 -33.08 5.08 -26.02
N PHE A 83 -31.87 4.60 -25.71
CA PHE A 83 -30.64 5.04 -26.37
C PHE A 83 -29.88 3.91 -27.09
N ALA A 84 -30.12 2.64 -26.75
CA ALA A 84 -29.45 1.48 -27.31
C ALA A 84 -30.40 0.25 -27.38
N ALA A 85 -31.53 0.39 -28.09
CA ALA A 85 -32.55 -0.66 -28.21
C ALA A 85 -32.02 -2.03 -28.69
N ASN A 86 -31.00 -2.04 -29.56
CA ASN A 86 -30.40 -3.27 -30.11
C ASN A 86 -29.56 -4.06 -29.10
N SER A 87 -29.19 -3.46 -27.96
CA SER A 87 -28.43 -4.13 -26.90
C SER A 87 -29.32 -4.95 -25.96
N VAL A 88 -30.62 -4.64 -25.91
CA VAL A 88 -31.59 -5.35 -25.07
C VAL A 88 -32.22 -6.49 -25.85
N LYS A 89 -31.92 -7.74 -25.47
CA LYS A 89 -32.50 -8.93 -26.09
C LYS A 89 -33.79 -9.37 -25.37
N ASN A 90 -33.72 -10.45 -24.59
CA ASN A 90 -34.85 -10.97 -23.83
C ASN A 90 -34.75 -10.52 -22.38
N VAL A 91 -35.55 -9.53 -21.99
CA VAL A 91 -35.64 -9.06 -20.60
C VAL A 91 -36.27 -10.14 -19.73
N PHE A 92 -35.58 -10.55 -18.68
CA PHE A 92 -36.09 -11.52 -17.72
C PHE A 92 -36.90 -10.80 -16.64
N VAL A 93 -38.14 -11.23 -16.38
CA VAL A 93 -39.03 -10.60 -15.39
C VAL A 93 -39.59 -11.68 -14.47
N ASP A 94 -39.35 -11.55 -13.17
CA ASP A 94 -39.88 -12.42 -12.13
C ASP A 94 -40.11 -11.60 -10.85
N SER A 95 -41.12 -11.97 -10.07
CA SER A 95 -41.41 -11.36 -8.76
C SER A 95 -40.26 -11.55 -7.75
N THR A 96 -39.53 -12.66 -7.87
CA THR A 96 -38.41 -13.06 -7.01
C THR A 96 -37.07 -12.73 -7.67
N LEU A 97 -36.09 -12.31 -6.86
CA LEU A 97 -34.74 -12.07 -7.34
C LEU A 97 -34.02 -13.41 -7.60
N GLN A 98 -33.76 -13.72 -8.86
CA GLN A 98 -33.02 -14.89 -9.32
C GLN A 98 -31.76 -14.48 -10.07
N TYR A 99 -30.76 -15.37 -10.15
CA TYR A 99 -29.47 -15.11 -10.81
C TYR A 99 -29.66 -14.63 -12.25
N ARG A 100 -30.67 -15.13 -12.97
CA ARG A 100 -30.95 -14.74 -14.35
C ARG A 100 -31.24 -13.23 -14.55
N HIS A 101 -31.57 -12.48 -13.49
CA HIS A 101 -31.66 -11.01 -13.58
C HIS A 101 -30.32 -10.32 -13.88
N THR A 102 -29.18 -11.01 -13.69
CA THR A 102 -27.87 -10.47 -14.10
C THR A 102 -27.80 -10.22 -15.61
N ASP A 103 -28.56 -10.98 -16.42
CA ASP A 103 -28.63 -10.76 -17.87
C ASP A 103 -29.20 -9.37 -18.19
N ASN A 104 -30.21 -8.91 -17.44
CA ASN A 104 -30.79 -7.57 -17.60
C ASN A 104 -29.77 -6.47 -17.30
N ILE A 105 -28.97 -6.65 -16.24
CA ILE A 105 -27.91 -5.72 -15.86
C ILE A 105 -26.82 -5.69 -16.94
N ASN A 106 -26.43 -6.86 -17.45
CA ASN A 106 -25.45 -6.97 -18.53
C ASN A 106 -25.92 -6.31 -19.83
N TYR A 107 -27.21 -6.40 -20.18
CA TYR A 107 -27.75 -5.67 -21.34
C TYR A 107 -27.63 -4.16 -21.20
N PHE A 108 -27.85 -3.62 -19.99
CA PHE A 108 -27.65 -2.20 -19.73
C PHE A 108 -26.18 -1.79 -19.84
N LEU A 109 -25.26 -2.58 -19.26
CA LEU A 109 -23.81 -2.32 -19.32
C LEU A 109 -23.27 -2.38 -20.76
N ASP A 110 -23.70 -3.35 -21.56
CA ASP A 110 -23.38 -3.41 -23.00
C ASP A 110 -23.99 -2.22 -23.76
N GLY A 111 -25.21 -1.80 -23.37
CA GLY A 111 -25.88 -0.61 -23.89
C GLY A 111 -25.08 0.68 -23.69
N ILE A 112 -24.70 0.99 -22.45
CA ILE A 112 -23.93 2.22 -22.14
C ILE A 112 -22.54 2.22 -22.78
N THR A 113 -21.91 1.05 -22.87
CA THR A 113 -20.60 0.89 -23.53
C THR A 113 -20.70 1.23 -25.02
N ARG A 114 -21.69 0.66 -25.72
CA ARG A 114 -21.91 0.97 -27.14
C ARG A 114 -22.35 2.41 -27.40
N PHE A 115 -23.01 3.02 -26.42
CA PHE A 115 -23.41 4.42 -26.51
C PHE A 115 -22.26 5.40 -26.25
N GLY A 116 -21.10 4.91 -25.78
CA GLY A 116 -19.89 5.70 -25.58
C GLY A 116 -19.83 6.39 -24.22
N LEU A 117 -20.39 5.77 -23.17
CA LEU A 117 -20.07 6.16 -21.80
C LEU A 117 -18.68 5.58 -21.43
N PRO A 118 -17.73 6.39 -20.93
CA PRO A 118 -16.41 5.88 -20.54
C PRO A 118 -16.49 4.83 -19.43
N GLU A 119 -15.64 3.79 -19.50
CA GLU A 119 -15.62 2.69 -18.52
C GLU A 119 -15.41 3.14 -17.07
N TYR A 120 -14.78 4.30 -16.87
CA TYR A 120 -14.63 4.96 -15.58
C TYR A 120 -15.96 5.11 -14.81
N PHE A 121 -17.06 5.32 -15.52
CA PHE A 121 -18.38 5.51 -14.91
C PHE A 121 -19.16 4.21 -14.72
N HIS A 122 -18.69 3.08 -15.25
CA HIS A 122 -19.43 1.82 -15.23
C HIS A 122 -19.39 1.16 -13.85
N PHE A 123 -20.53 0.60 -13.43
CA PHE A 123 -20.61 -0.27 -12.26
C PHE A 123 -20.52 -1.75 -12.66
N GLU A 124 -20.16 -2.62 -11.72
CA GLU A 124 -20.09 -4.07 -11.94
C GLU A 124 -21.42 -4.74 -11.59
N VAL A 125 -21.71 -5.92 -12.17
CA VAL A 125 -22.96 -6.64 -11.91
C VAL A 125 -23.18 -6.89 -10.40
N ILE A 126 -22.11 -7.17 -9.66
CA ILE A 126 -22.13 -7.44 -8.22
C ILE A 126 -22.52 -6.19 -7.41
N ASP A 127 -22.12 -4.99 -7.88
CA ASP A 127 -22.41 -3.71 -7.21
C ASP A 127 -23.92 -3.49 -7.04
N LEU A 128 -24.71 -3.89 -8.05
CA LEU A 128 -26.16 -3.80 -8.07
C LEU A 128 -26.85 -5.10 -7.60
N TYR A 129 -26.48 -6.26 -8.15
CA TYR A 129 -27.18 -7.52 -7.89
C TYR A 129 -27.07 -7.96 -6.41
N GLU A 130 -25.88 -7.87 -5.82
CA GLU A 130 -25.63 -8.15 -4.40
C GLU A 130 -25.72 -6.90 -3.52
N LYS A 131 -25.99 -5.73 -4.11
CA LYS A 131 -26.05 -4.43 -3.43
C LYS A 131 -24.74 -4.07 -2.70
N LYS A 132 -23.59 -4.56 -3.20
CA LYS A 132 -22.27 -4.30 -2.59
C LYS A 132 -21.84 -2.83 -2.68
N ASN A 133 -22.20 -2.14 -3.76
CA ASN A 133 -21.82 -0.74 -3.97
C ASN A 133 -22.89 0.02 -4.78
N PHE A 134 -24.04 0.25 -4.16
CA PHE A 134 -25.15 0.95 -4.79
C PHE A 134 -24.82 2.43 -5.12
N VAL A 135 -23.87 3.04 -4.38
CA VAL A 135 -23.39 4.41 -4.63
C VAL A 135 -22.77 4.54 -6.04
N LYS A 136 -22.00 3.54 -6.48
CA LYS A 136 -21.40 3.51 -7.82
C LYS A 136 -22.46 3.35 -8.92
N VAL A 137 -23.52 2.60 -8.65
CA VAL A 137 -24.69 2.50 -9.56
C VAL A 137 -25.35 3.86 -9.75
N ILE A 138 -25.58 4.59 -8.66
CA ILE A 138 -26.13 5.96 -8.71
C ILE A 138 -25.17 6.89 -9.48
N TYR A 139 -23.87 6.80 -9.25
CA TYR A 139 -22.88 7.59 -9.98
C TYR A 139 -22.92 7.33 -11.50
N CYS A 140 -23.02 6.08 -11.92
CA CYS A 140 -23.20 5.69 -13.33
C CYS A 140 -24.47 6.30 -13.94
N ILE A 141 -25.58 6.29 -13.21
CA ILE A 141 -26.88 6.85 -13.66
C ILE A 141 -26.76 8.36 -13.87
N HIS A 142 -26.09 9.07 -12.95
CA HIS A 142 -25.87 10.52 -13.08
C HIS A 142 -24.99 10.85 -14.30
N ALA A 143 -23.92 10.10 -14.52
CA ALA A 143 -23.06 10.28 -15.69
C ALA A 143 -23.81 10.01 -17.00
N LEU A 144 -24.63 8.95 -17.05
CA LEU A 144 -25.49 8.65 -18.19
C LEU A 144 -26.53 9.75 -18.44
N ALA A 145 -27.13 10.32 -17.39
CA ALA A 145 -28.08 11.42 -17.50
C ALA A 145 -27.45 12.67 -18.13
N HIS A 146 -26.22 13.01 -17.72
CA HIS A 146 -25.45 14.10 -18.32
C HIS A 146 -25.10 13.81 -19.78
N LEU A 147 -24.70 12.58 -20.11
CA LEU A 147 -24.37 12.17 -21.47
C LEU A 147 -25.61 12.25 -22.39
N LEU A 148 -26.73 11.67 -21.98
CA LEU A 148 -27.98 11.67 -22.75
C LEU A 148 -28.54 13.08 -22.90
N SER A 149 -28.40 13.94 -21.88
CA SER A 149 -28.78 15.35 -21.99
C SER A 149 -27.89 16.10 -22.97
N SER A 150 -26.58 15.86 -22.97
CA SER A 150 -25.66 16.48 -23.95
C SER A 150 -25.94 16.06 -25.39
N LYS A 151 -26.51 14.85 -25.60
CA LYS A 151 -26.94 14.31 -26.89
C LYS A 151 -28.40 14.67 -27.24
N GLY A 152 -29.12 15.38 -26.37
CA GLY A 152 -30.50 15.80 -26.56
C GLY A 152 -31.55 14.69 -26.47
N ILE A 153 -31.21 13.54 -25.89
CA ILE A 153 -32.09 12.35 -25.80
C ILE A 153 -32.98 12.41 -24.56
N SER A 154 -32.47 12.96 -23.44
CA SER A 154 -33.21 13.10 -22.19
C SER A 154 -33.01 14.48 -21.55
N ARG A 155 -33.84 14.78 -20.55
CA ARG A 155 -33.59 15.91 -19.66
C ARG A 155 -32.47 15.57 -18.70
N ASN A 156 -31.71 16.57 -18.31
CA ASN A 156 -30.65 16.40 -17.32
C ASN A 156 -31.26 16.11 -15.93
N ILE A 157 -30.49 15.42 -15.09
CA ILE A 157 -30.84 15.13 -13.71
C ILE A 157 -30.98 16.45 -12.92
N ARG A 158 -32.03 16.55 -12.08
CA ARG A 158 -32.36 17.77 -11.34
C ARG A 158 -31.93 17.64 -9.89
N SER A 159 -31.30 18.67 -9.34
CA SER A 159 -30.85 18.70 -7.95
C SER A 159 -32.01 18.53 -6.95
N ALA A 160 -31.84 17.66 -5.96
CA ALA A 160 -32.74 17.46 -4.83
C ALA A 160 -32.20 18.11 -3.53
N LYS A 161 -31.19 18.99 -3.65
CA LYS A 161 -30.62 19.74 -2.51
C LYS A 161 -31.73 20.59 -1.87
N GLY A 162 -32.08 20.27 -0.62
CA GLY A 162 -33.11 20.96 0.17
C GLY A 162 -34.39 20.13 0.41
N LYS A 163 -34.46 18.89 -0.08
CA LYS A 163 -35.56 17.96 0.20
C LYS A 163 -35.46 17.39 1.61
N ILE A 164 -36.59 17.19 2.27
CA ILE A 164 -36.65 16.66 3.64
C ILE A 164 -36.87 15.15 3.57
N PHE A 165 -35.99 14.38 4.22
CA PHE A 165 -36.08 12.92 4.32
C PHE A 165 -36.58 12.48 5.70
N SER A 166 -37.16 11.28 5.78
CA SER A 166 -37.62 10.69 7.03
C SER A 166 -36.43 10.27 7.91
N GLN A 167 -36.67 10.12 9.21
CA GLN A 167 -35.63 9.67 10.14
C GLN A 167 -35.17 8.24 9.84
N ASP A 168 -36.07 7.39 9.37
CA ASP A 168 -35.78 6.01 9.01
C ASP A 168 -34.91 5.93 7.74
N ASP A 169 -35.16 6.80 6.75
CA ASP A 169 -34.34 6.89 5.55
C ASP A 169 -32.93 7.41 5.87
N MET A 170 -32.82 8.40 6.75
CA MET A 170 -31.53 8.94 7.21
C MET A 170 -30.70 7.87 7.93
N ALA A 171 -31.32 7.05 8.78
CA ALA A 171 -30.65 5.97 9.48
C ALA A 171 -30.18 4.85 8.52
N ARG A 172 -31.01 4.49 7.53
CA ARG A 172 -30.61 3.51 6.49
C ARG A 172 -29.45 4.02 5.64
N ALA A 173 -29.51 5.29 5.23
CA ALA A 173 -28.46 5.92 4.44
C ALA A 173 -27.13 5.96 5.19
N ASP A 174 -27.14 6.26 6.50
CA ASP A 174 -25.91 6.28 7.33
C ASP A 174 -25.18 4.94 7.32
N VAL A 175 -25.92 3.82 7.47
CA VAL A 175 -25.35 2.47 7.42
C VAL A 175 -24.79 2.12 6.04
N GLN A 176 -25.46 2.52 4.95
CA GLN A 176 -25.02 2.24 3.59
C GLN A 176 -23.75 3.01 3.20
N VAL A 177 -23.57 4.23 3.71
CA VAL A 177 -22.41 5.09 3.37
C VAL A 177 -21.25 4.99 4.36
N GLU A 178 -21.40 4.27 5.48
CA GLU A 178 -20.38 4.13 6.52
C GLU A 178 -19.05 3.56 5.98
N LYS A 179 -19.14 2.57 5.07
CA LYS A 179 -17.98 1.82 4.53
C LYS A 179 -17.71 2.05 3.04
N VAL A 180 -18.50 2.88 2.36
CA VAL A 180 -18.44 3.06 0.89
C VAL A 180 -18.00 4.47 0.54
N HIS A 181 -16.92 4.62 -0.24
CA HIS A 181 -16.45 5.94 -0.69
C HIS A 181 -17.48 6.62 -1.60
N MET A 182 -17.80 7.90 -1.33
CA MET A 182 -18.78 8.66 -2.11
C MET A 182 -18.06 9.50 -3.17
N PRO A 183 -18.29 9.28 -4.47
CA PRO A 183 -17.66 10.05 -5.54
C PRO A 183 -18.19 11.50 -5.59
N LYS A 184 -17.41 12.43 -6.16
CA LYS A 184 -17.82 13.84 -6.31
C LYS A 184 -18.89 13.97 -7.41
N PHE A 185 -20.15 14.11 -7.03
CA PHE A 185 -21.28 14.22 -7.97
C PHE A 185 -21.41 15.60 -8.63
N ASP A 186 -20.82 16.64 -8.06
CA ASP A 186 -21.03 18.03 -8.53
C ASP A 186 -20.26 18.34 -9.82
N ASP A 187 -19.17 17.62 -10.13
CA ASP A 187 -18.30 17.87 -11.29
C ASP A 187 -18.44 16.83 -12.43
N ILE A 188 -19.42 15.91 -12.35
CA ILE A 188 -19.57 14.78 -13.30
C ILE A 188 -19.59 15.24 -14.76
N GLY A 189 -20.27 16.37 -15.04
CA GLY A 189 -20.37 16.90 -16.40
C GLY A 189 -19.05 17.41 -16.99
N GLU A 190 -18.10 17.87 -16.16
CA GLU A 190 -16.77 18.30 -16.59
C GLU A 190 -15.85 17.10 -16.79
N VAL A 191 -15.84 16.19 -15.82
CA VAL A 191 -15.06 14.93 -15.89
C VAL A 191 -15.45 14.10 -17.11
N LEU A 192 -16.76 14.03 -17.41
CA LEU A 192 -17.26 13.33 -18.60
C LEU A 192 -16.70 13.96 -19.90
N LYS A 193 -16.68 15.29 -20.01
CA LYS A 193 -16.12 15.97 -21.20
C LYS A 193 -14.63 15.72 -21.34
N GLU A 194 -13.88 15.76 -20.24
CA GLU A 194 -12.45 15.49 -20.21
C GLU A 194 -12.16 14.06 -20.68
N LYS A 195 -12.83 13.05 -20.11
CA LYS A 195 -12.64 11.64 -20.47
C LYS A 195 -12.99 11.34 -21.92
N MET A 196 -14.12 11.87 -22.42
CA MET A 196 -14.49 11.74 -23.83
C MET A 196 -13.51 12.43 -24.79
N SER A 197 -12.88 13.54 -24.37
CA SER A 197 -11.88 14.23 -25.19
C SER A 197 -10.57 13.46 -25.31
N MET A 198 -10.16 12.75 -24.24
CA MET A 198 -8.98 11.88 -24.26
C MET A 198 -9.18 10.65 -25.15
N GLU A 199 -10.35 9.99 -25.06
CA GLU A 199 -10.67 8.84 -25.93
C GLU A 199 -10.71 9.24 -27.42
N ALA A 200 -11.21 10.43 -27.75
CA ALA A 200 -11.23 10.95 -29.12
C ALA A 200 -9.84 11.31 -29.70
N ILE A 201 -8.84 11.55 -28.83
CA ILE A 201 -7.44 11.75 -29.24
C ILE A 201 -6.80 10.41 -29.58
N VAL A 202 -7.03 9.39 -28.74
CA VAL A 202 -6.56 8.02 -28.94
C VAL A 202 -7.13 7.43 -30.25
N ASP A 203 -8.42 7.61 -30.53
CA ASP A 203 -9.05 7.14 -31.78
C ASP A 203 -8.51 7.85 -33.04
N LYS A 204 -8.08 9.12 -32.94
CA LYS A 204 -7.47 9.85 -34.04
C LYS A 204 -6.05 9.39 -34.33
N GLU A 205 -5.29 9.03 -33.29
CA GLU A 205 -3.94 8.50 -33.41
C GLU A 205 -3.96 7.07 -33.99
N GLU A 206 -4.91 6.23 -33.57
CA GLU A 206 -5.13 4.90 -34.19
C GLU A 206 -5.64 4.97 -35.63
N GLY A 207 -6.49 5.96 -35.95
CA GLY A 207 -7.02 6.19 -37.29
C GLY A 207 -5.98 6.73 -38.29
N GLY A 208 -5.03 7.54 -37.84
CA GLY A 208 -3.90 8.03 -38.64
C GLY A 208 -2.96 6.90 -39.07
N MET A 209 -2.61 6.02 -38.14
CA MET A 209 -1.75 4.85 -38.38
C MET A 209 -2.37 3.85 -39.37
N LYS A 210 -3.70 3.67 -39.36
CA LYS A 210 -4.40 2.78 -40.31
C LYS A 210 -4.45 3.32 -41.74
N LYS A 211 -4.41 4.65 -41.92
CA LYS A 211 -4.50 5.29 -43.24
C LYS A 211 -3.15 5.29 -43.96
N GLU A 212 -2.07 5.53 -43.22
CA GLU A 212 -0.69 5.43 -43.73
C GLU A 212 -0.33 3.97 -44.09
N ALA A 213 -0.77 2.99 -43.30
CA ALA A 213 -0.58 1.57 -43.60
C ALA A 213 -1.40 1.07 -44.82
N LEU A 214 -2.50 1.75 -45.18
CA LEU A 214 -3.35 1.39 -46.32
C LEU A 214 -2.84 1.99 -47.63
N ASP A 215 -2.27 3.20 -47.59
CA ASP A 215 -1.69 3.85 -48.77
C ASP A 215 -0.33 3.23 -49.15
N GLN A 216 0.44 2.72 -48.17
CA GLN A 216 1.64 1.92 -48.44
C GLN A 216 1.30 0.58 -49.12
N ARG A 217 0.26 -0.13 -48.66
CA ARG A 217 -0.19 -1.40 -49.28
C ARG A 217 -0.73 -1.24 -50.70
N LYS A 218 -1.45 -0.16 -50.99
CA LYS A 218 -1.98 0.10 -52.35
C LYS A 218 -0.89 0.44 -53.37
N THR A 219 0.26 0.91 -52.91
CA THR A 219 1.41 1.23 -53.76
C THR A 219 2.20 -0.04 -54.09
N GLU A 220 2.35 -0.95 -53.12
CA GLU A 220 2.97 -2.28 -53.31
C GLU A 220 2.10 -3.23 -54.16
N GLU A 221 0.77 -3.16 -54.07
CA GLU A 221 -0.14 -4.00 -54.86
C GLU A 221 -0.21 -3.61 -56.35
N ARG A 222 0.15 -2.36 -56.70
CA ARG A 222 0.18 -1.90 -58.11
C ARG A 222 1.42 -2.38 -58.87
N GLU A 223 2.50 -2.74 -58.19
CA GLU A 223 3.74 -3.19 -58.83
C GLU A 223 3.77 -4.72 -59.05
N GLN A 224 2.89 -5.47 -58.38
CA GLN A 224 2.77 -6.92 -58.54
C GLN A 224 1.69 -7.37 -59.56
N SER A 225 0.84 -6.47 -60.05
CA SER A 225 -0.27 -6.81 -60.96
C SER A 225 0.04 -6.76 -62.46
N GLU A 226 1.31 -6.63 -62.88
CA GLU A 226 1.68 -6.62 -64.32
C GLU A 226 2.17 -7.97 -64.87
N LYS A 227 2.15 -9.05 -64.10
CA LYS A 227 2.46 -10.39 -64.63
C LYS A 227 1.50 -11.44 -64.08
N GLU A 228 0.35 -11.58 -64.75
CA GLU A 228 -0.25 -12.85 -65.18
C GLU A 228 -1.72 -12.59 -65.56
N GLY A 229 -1.98 -12.65 -66.86
CA GLY A 229 -3.32 -12.50 -67.40
C GLY A 229 -4.14 -13.79 -67.32
N SER A 230 -5.40 -13.64 -66.91
CA SER A 230 -6.59 -14.26 -67.49
C SER A 230 -6.67 -15.80 -67.52
N PHE A 231 -7.36 -16.40 -66.54
CA PHE A 231 -8.53 -17.27 -66.78
C PHE A 231 -9.29 -17.58 -65.47
N LEU A 232 -10.62 -17.52 -65.52
CA LEU A 232 -11.64 -17.96 -64.52
C LEU A 232 -11.89 -17.06 -63.30
N SER A 233 -12.72 -16.04 -63.53
CA SER A 233 -13.48 -15.32 -62.52
C SER A 233 -14.82 -16.03 -62.26
N GLU A 234 -15.01 -16.57 -61.04
CA GLU A 234 -16.23 -16.37 -60.22
C GLU A 234 -16.21 -17.12 -58.86
N ASP A 235 -15.24 -18.00 -58.58
CA ASP A 235 -15.23 -18.79 -57.32
C ASP A 235 -14.24 -18.30 -56.22
N ILE A 236 -13.56 -17.16 -56.37
CA ILE A 236 -12.44 -16.74 -55.47
C ILE A 236 -12.88 -15.85 -54.29
N SER A 237 -14.14 -15.43 -54.21
CA SER A 237 -14.61 -14.56 -53.10
C SER A 237 -14.65 -15.28 -51.74
N ILE A 238 -15.04 -16.56 -51.72
CA ILE A 238 -15.19 -17.34 -50.48
C ILE A 238 -13.83 -17.87 -49.95
N CYS A 239 -12.81 -17.94 -50.82
CA CYS A 239 -11.48 -18.38 -50.43
C CYS A 239 -10.67 -17.31 -49.70
N ASN A 240 -10.89 -16.00 -49.92
CA ASN A 240 -10.02 -14.95 -49.36
C ASN A 240 -10.18 -14.75 -47.85
N GLU A 241 -11.40 -14.75 -47.30
CA GLU A 241 -11.61 -14.71 -45.84
C GLU A 241 -11.06 -15.98 -45.17
N SER A 242 -11.25 -17.13 -45.82
CA SER A 242 -10.68 -18.41 -45.36
C SER A 242 -9.15 -18.37 -45.38
N PHE A 243 -8.54 -17.73 -46.37
CA PHE A 243 -7.10 -17.56 -46.53
C PHE A 243 -6.52 -16.58 -45.51
N ASP A 244 -7.23 -15.48 -45.21
CA ASP A 244 -6.84 -14.52 -44.18
C ASP A 244 -6.99 -15.08 -42.77
N ILE A 245 -8.06 -15.85 -42.50
CA ILE A 245 -8.20 -16.61 -41.26
C ILE A 245 -7.10 -17.67 -41.16
N LEU A 246 -6.82 -18.43 -42.23
CA LEU A 246 -5.70 -19.39 -42.25
C LEU A 246 -4.35 -18.70 -42.02
N LYS A 247 -4.12 -17.53 -42.63
CA LYS A 247 -2.89 -16.73 -42.47
C LYS A 247 -2.77 -16.18 -41.06
N LEU A 248 -3.86 -15.72 -40.44
CA LEU A 248 -3.89 -15.29 -39.04
C LEU A 248 -3.65 -16.48 -38.11
N THR A 249 -4.31 -17.62 -38.35
CA THR A 249 -4.19 -18.84 -37.54
C THR A 249 -2.79 -19.43 -37.64
N LEU A 250 -2.20 -19.45 -38.83
CA LEU A 250 -0.80 -19.85 -39.05
C LEU A 250 0.17 -18.89 -38.39
N LYS A 251 -0.06 -17.57 -38.45
CA LYS A 251 0.76 -16.58 -37.74
C LYS A 251 0.67 -16.78 -36.23
N THR A 252 -0.52 -16.96 -35.66
CA THR A 252 -0.73 -17.22 -34.23
C THR A 252 -0.12 -18.54 -33.80
N PHE A 253 -0.27 -19.60 -34.60
CA PHE A 253 0.34 -20.91 -34.35
C PHE A 253 1.86 -20.86 -34.42
N LEU A 254 2.43 -20.22 -35.44
CA LEU A 254 3.87 -20.02 -35.58
C LEU A 254 4.41 -19.17 -34.44
N TYR A 255 3.71 -18.10 -34.05
CA TYR A 255 4.07 -17.26 -32.91
C TYR A 255 4.09 -18.06 -31.61
N LYS A 256 3.07 -18.88 -31.36
CA LYS A 256 3.00 -19.78 -30.20
C LYS A 256 4.13 -20.81 -30.22
N LYS A 257 4.39 -21.45 -31.36
CA LYS A 257 5.46 -22.43 -31.51
C LYS A 257 6.85 -21.81 -31.33
N CYS A 258 7.08 -20.60 -31.85
CA CYS A 258 8.34 -19.87 -31.65
C CYS A 258 8.50 -19.44 -30.18
N PHE A 259 7.40 -19.10 -29.51
CA PHE A 259 7.41 -18.81 -28.08
C PHE A 259 7.73 -20.06 -27.24
N ASP A 260 7.11 -21.20 -27.55
CA ASP A 260 7.42 -22.47 -26.89
C ASP A 260 8.88 -22.90 -27.15
N ASP A 261 9.42 -22.61 -28.34
CA ASP A 261 10.83 -22.83 -28.69
C ASP A 261 11.78 -21.97 -27.84
N ILE A 262 11.42 -20.71 -27.60
CA ILE A 262 12.18 -19.77 -26.74
C ILE A 262 12.11 -20.17 -25.26
N TYR A 263 10.97 -20.67 -24.80
CA TYR A 263 10.72 -20.91 -23.37
C TYR A 263 11.17 -22.30 -22.90
N TYR A 264 10.99 -23.34 -23.72
CA TYR A 264 11.20 -24.73 -23.29
C TYR A 264 12.43 -25.41 -23.88
N ARG A 265 13.05 -24.88 -24.94
CA ARG A 265 14.21 -25.53 -25.58
C ARG A 265 15.53 -24.89 -25.17
N LYS A 266 16.54 -25.74 -24.98
CA LYS A 266 17.94 -25.32 -24.76
C LYS A 266 18.56 -24.74 -26.04
N ASP A 267 18.28 -25.34 -27.19
CA ASP A 267 18.80 -24.90 -28.49
C ASP A 267 17.77 -24.02 -29.22
N VAL A 268 17.77 -22.73 -28.91
CA VAL A 268 16.83 -21.78 -29.50
C VAL A 268 17.24 -21.43 -30.93
N SER A 269 16.28 -21.48 -31.86
CA SER A 269 16.56 -21.14 -33.26
C SER A 269 16.59 -19.63 -33.50
N LEU A 270 17.49 -19.18 -34.41
CA LEU A 270 17.55 -17.79 -34.88
C LEU A 270 16.20 -17.31 -35.45
N PHE A 271 15.44 -18.22 -36.06
CA PHE A 271 14.09 -17.95 -36.58
C PHE A 271 13.11 -17.55 -35.47
N SER A 272 13.13 -18.27 -34.35
CA SER A 272 12.28 -17.96 -33.19
C SER A 272 12.66 -16.62 -32.59
N ILE A 273 13.96 -16.34 -32.39
CA ILE A 273 14.43 -15.05 -31.85
C ILE A 273 14.04 -13.89 -32.76
N ARG A 274 14.27 -13.99 -34.07
CA ARG A 274 13.93 -12.94 -35.05
C ARG A 274 12.46 -12.53 -35.02
N ARG A 275 11.54 -13.41 -34.59
CA ARG A 275 10.11 -13.07 -34.43
C ARG A 275 9.81 -12.18 -33.22
N PHE A 276 10.70 -12.13 -32.23
CA PHE A 276 10.53 -11.38 -30.99
C PHE A 276 11.56 -10.25 -30.79
N VAL A 277 12.53 -10.11 -31.70
CA VAL A 277 13.55 -9.04 -31.68
C VAL A 277 12.94 -7.63 -31.61
N PHE A 278 11.72 -7.43 -32.13
CA PHE A 278 11.06 -6.13 -32.09
C PHE A 278 10.83 -5.58 -30.67
N ILE A 279 10.77 -6.44 -29.65
CA ILE A 279 10.51 -6.08 -28.26
C ILE A 279 11.64 -5.19 -27.70
N PHE A 280 12.88 -5.37 -28.18
CA PHE A 280 14.06 -4.64 -27.72
C PHE A 280 14.13 -3.18 -28.22
N PHE A 281 13.29 -2.77 -29.18
CA PHE A 281 13.33 -1.41 -29.70
C PHE A 281 12.41 -0.47 -28.91
N SER A 282 12.78 0.81 -28.81
CA SER A 282 12.05 1.85 -28.04
C SER A 282 10.60 2.06 -28.47
N ASN A 283 10.27 1.74 -29.73
CA ASN A 283 8.92 1.86 -30.27
C ASN A 283 8.04 0.63 -29.98
N SER A 284 8.53 -0.33 -29.18
CA SER A 284 7.75 -1.48 -28.75
C SER A 284 6.65 -1.06 -27.77
N SER A 285 5.52 -1.77 -27.79
CA SER A 285 4.44 -1.55 -26.81
C SER A 285 4.95 -1.70 -25.37
N GLU A 286 5.99 -2.51 -25.18
CA GLU A 286 6.66 -2.79 -23.93
C GLU A 286 7.48 -1.60 -23.42
N MET A 287 8.29 -0.94 -24.24
CA MET A 287 9.10 0.22 -23.82
C MET A 287 8.27 1.48 -23.58
N ILE A 288 7.19 1.67 -24.35
CA ILE A 288 6.26 2.79 -24.14
C ILE A 288 5.63 2.74 -22.74
N LYS A 289 5.34 1.54 -22.23
CA LYS A 289 4.78 1.35 -20.88
C LYS A 289 5.77 1.73 -19.78
N GLU A 290 7.07 1.51 -20.00
CA GLU A 290 8.11 1.90 -19.05
C GLU A 290 8.19 3.41 -18.91
N ASN A 291 8.19 4.12 -20.05
CA ASN A 291 8.15 5.58 -20.07
C ASN A 291 6.86 6.11 -19.40
N LEU A 292 5.74 5.42 -19.53
CA LEU A 292 4.49 5.78 -18.83
C LEU A 292 4.61 5.59 -17.32
N ILE A 293 5.24 4.50 -16.86
CA ILE A 293 5.52 4.24 -15.43
C ILE A 293 6.42 5.33 -14.87
N GLU A 294 7.51 5.66 -15.56
CA GLU A 294 8.47 6.67 -15.13
C GLU A 294 7.82 8.07 -15.06
N ASN A 295 7.03 8.43 -16.07
CA ASN A 295 6.23 9.65 -16.04
C ASN A 295 5.24 9.69 -14.87
N LEU A 296 4.61 8.57 -14.52
CA LEU A 296 3.74 8.46 -13.35
C LEU A 296 4.53 8.59 -12.05
N HIS A 297 5.72 8.01 -11.96
CA HIS A 297 6.60 8.18 -10.80
C HIS A 297 6.98 9.65 -10.59
N HIS A 298 7.34 10.39 -11.65
CA HIS A 298 7.60 11.82 -11.55
C HIS A 298 6.38 12.61 -11.05
N LYS A 299 5.18 12.27 -11.52
CA LYS A 299 3.93 12.88 -11.04
C LYS A 299 3.67 12.57 -9.57
N ILE A 300 3.88 11.32 -9.15
CA ILE A 300 3.74 10.86 -7.76
C ILE A 300 4.72 11.61 -6.84
N SER A 301 5.99 11.72 -7.23
CA SER A 301 7.01 12.45 -6.46
C SER A 301 6.64 13.93 -6.26
N ARG A 302 6.20 14.61 -7.32
CA ARG A 302 5.72 16.00 -7.20
C ARG A 302 4.53 16.14 -6.23
N LYS A 303 3.63 15.14 -6.20
CA LYS A 303 2.50 15.13 -5.26
C LYS A 303 2.95 14.90 -3.82
N PHE A 304 3.93 14.05 -3.58
CA PHE A 304 4.54 13.90 -2.26
C PHE A 304 5.17 15.20 -1.75
N ASP A 305 5.91 15.92 -2.60
CA ASP A 305 6.50 17.21 -2.22
C ASP A 305 5.42 18.24 -1.83
N SER A 306 4.33 18.30 -2.60
CA SER A 306 3.17 19.15 -2.28
C SER A 306 2.52 18.78 -0.95
N ILE A 307 2.31 17.48 -0.70
CA ILE A 307 1.75 16.97 0.56
C ILE A 307 2.65 17.35 1.74
N TYR A 308 3.97 17.17 1.60
CA TYR A 308 4.93 17.49 2.65
C TYR A 308 4.94 18.99 2.99
N ALA A 309 4.91 19.84 1.96
CA ALA A 309 4.80 21.28 2.14
C ALA A 309 3.50 21.67 2.87
N LYS A 310 2.37 21.04 2.53
CA LYS A 310 1.08 21.28 3.19
C LYS A 310 1.06 20.80 4.64
N GLU A 311 1.65 19.65 4.95
CA GLU A 311 1.78 19.17 6.33
C GLU A 311 2.66 20.07 7.19
N ALA A 312 3.77 20.57 6.63
CA ALA A 312 4.60 21.57 7.29
C ALA A 312 3.82 22.86 7.59
N GLN A 313 2.98 23.33 6.66
CA GLN A 313 2.10 24.48 6.88
C GLN A 313 1.08 24.23 7.99
N ILE A 314 0.45 23.05 8.05
CA ILE A 314 -0.48 22.69 9.13
C ILE A 314 0.25 22.71 10.47
N LYS A 315 1.45 22.12 10.56
CA LYS A 315 2.27 22.12 11.78
C LYS A 315 2.65 23.53 12.22
N ASP A 316 2.91 24.44 11.28
CA ASP A 316 3.13 25.86 11.59
C ASP A 316 1.87 26.52 12.17
N ILE A 317 0.70 26.31 11.55
CA ILE A 317 -0.58 26.84 12.04
C ILE A 317 -0.91 26.29 13.44
N GLU A 318 -0.73 24.98 13.67
CA GLU A 318 -0.90 24.35 14.97
C GLU A 318 0.05 24.94 16.02
N THR A 319 1.30 25.18 15.65
CA THR A 319 2.29 25.80 16.55
C THR A 319 1.88 27.23 16.91
N ARG A 320 1.35 27.99 15.94
CA ARG A 320 0.81 29.35 16.17
C ARG A 320 -0.38 29.32 17.12
N ILE A 321 -1.35 28.43 16.90
CA ILE A 321 -2.50 28.24 17.80
C ILE A 321 -2.02 27.88 19.21
N ARG A 322 -1.08 26.94 19.34
CA ARG A 322 -0.52 26.50 20.62
C ARG A 322 0.14 27.66 21.38
N LEU A 323 0.95 28.46 20.70
CA LEU A 323 1.59 29.64 21.28
C LEU A 323 0.58 30.67 21.77
N MET A 324 -0.47 30.93 20.99
CA MET A 324 -1.52 31.88 21.37
C MET A 324 -2.35 31.36 22.56
N VAL A 325 -2.68 30.07 22.59
CA VAL A 325 -3.35 29.42 23.73
C VAL A 325 -2.45 29.45 24.97
N GLN A 326 -1.17 29.11 24.84
CA GLN A 326 -0.20 29.16 25.94
C GLN A 326 -0.06 30.58 26.52
N ASN A 327 0.02 31.61 25.68
CA ASN A 327 0.03 33.00 26.14
C ASN A 327 -1.28 33.38 26.87
N ARG A 328 -2.44 32.89 26.42
CA ARG A 328 -3.72 33.07 27.15
C ARG A 328 -3.68 32.38 28.53
N MET A 329 -3.15 31.17 28.61
CA MET A 329 -3.01 30.41 29.87
C MET A 329 -1.98 31.07 30.82
N GLU A 330 -0.89 31.64 30.29
CA GLU A 330 0.09 32.42 31.05
C GLU A 330 -0.53 33.70 31.63
N VAL A 331 -1.35 34.43 30.85
CA VAL A 331 -2.11 35.59 31.33
C VAL A 331 -3.18 35.19 32.37
N GLY A 332 -3.66 33.94 32.32
CA GLY A 332 -4.59 33.32 33.27
C GLY A 332 -3.95 32.62 34.48
N ASN A 333 -2.65 32.80 34.74
CA ASN A 333 -1.89 32.19 35.84
C ASN A 333 -1.88 30.65 35.87
N ILE A 334 -1.65 29.98 34.74
CA ILE A 334 -1.31 28.54 34.72
C ILE A 334 -0.03 28.33 33.90
N THR A 335 1.05 27.94 34.58
CA THR A 335 2.35 27.59 33.97
C THR A 335 2.43 26.09 33.73
N ILE A 336 2.64 25.68 32.48
CA ILE A 336 3.03 24.31 32.12
C ILE A 336 4.46 24.37 31.57
N LYS A 337 5.34 23.55 32.13
CA LYS A 337 6.75 23.43 31.72
C LYS A 337 6.83 22.85 30.30
N ASN A 338 7.61 23.49 29.43
CA ASN A 338 7.93 22.98 28.09
C ASN A 338 9.02 21.88 28.17
N PRO A 339 8.98 20.84 27.30
CA PRO A 339 10.14 20.00 27.01
C PRO A 339 11.15 20.72 26.07
N ILE A 340 12.42 20.34 26.20
CA ILE A 340 13.64 20.87 25.54
C ILE A 340 13.89 20.16 24.18
N PRO A 341 14.60 20.76 23.20
CA PRO A 341 14.76 20.25 21.84
C PRO A 341 15.68 19.02 21.73
N GLU A 342 15.39 18.15 20.76
CA GLU A 342 16.28 17.09 20.25
C GLU A 342 17.19 17.66 19.16
N ASP A 343 18.50 17.46 19.28
CA ASP A 343 19.46 17.22 18.18
C ASP A 343 20.88 17.19 18.77
N GLU A 344 21.51 16.02 18.84
CA GLU A 344 22.95 15.76 18.56
C GLU A 344 23.29 14.25 18.72
N ASP A 345 24.08 13.73 17.76
CA ASP A 345 24.76 12.42 17.67
C ASP A 345 23.97 11.10 17.44
N THR A 346 23.04 11.03 16.48
CA THR A 346 22.44 9.74 16.02
C THR A 346 23.03 9.17 14.72
N LYS A 347 23.79 9.96 13.93
CA LYS A 347 24.20 9.61 12.55
C LYS A 347 25.21 8.46 12.46
N ASP A 348 26.14 8.35 13.39
CA ASP A 348 27.14 7.27 13.34
C ASP A 348 26.53 5.92 13.74
N PHE A 349 25.58 5.93 14.67
CA PHE A 349 24.83 4.73 15.00
C PHE A 349 23.88 4.32 13.87
N GLU A 350 23.29 5.28 13.14
CA GLU A 350 22.52 4.99 11.90
C GLU A 350 23.35 4.21 10.88
N ARG A 351 24.63 4.54 10.68
CA ARG A 351 25.53 3.79 9.78
C ARG A 351 25.73 2.35 10.23
N VAL A 352 25.90 2.12 11.53
CA VAL A 352 26.03 0.78 12.10
C VAL A 352 24.75 -0.03 11.86
N LEU A 353 23.58 0.56 12.12
CA LEU A 353 22.29 -0.10 11.90
C LEU A 353 22.08 -0.47 10.41
N LEU A 354 22.42 0.44 9.50
CA LEU A 354 22.32 0.22 8.05
C LEU A 354 23.26 -0.91 7.61
N PHE A 355 24.48 -0.96 8.14
CA PHE A 355 25.42 -2.04 7.84
C PHE A 355 24.89 -3.40 8.28
N LEU A 356 24.30 -3.49 9.48
CA LEU A 356 23.70 -4.73 10.00
C LEU A 356 22.51 -5.20 9.16
N GLN A 357 21.68 -4.28 8.68
CA GLN A 357 20.58 -4.61 7.75
C GLN A 357 21.11 -5.20 6.45
N ASN A 358 22.11 -4.56 5.85
CA ASN A 358 22.67 -4.95 4.55
C ASN A 358 23.45 -6.27 4.58
N ASN A 359 23.93 -6.66 5.75
CA ASN A 359 24.77 -7.83 5.91
C ASN A 359 24.16 -8.80 6.94
N PRO A 360 23.15 -9.60 6.53
CA PRO A 360 22.41 -10.50 7.44
C PRO A 360 23.31 -11.53 8.13
N LYS A 361 24.48 -11.83 7.55
CA LYS A 361 25.52 -12.71 8.09
C LYS A 361 25.96 -12.35 9.51
N TYR A 362 26.01 -11.07 9.85
CA TYR A 362 26.47 -10.62 11.18
C TYR A 362 25.38 -10.75 12.23
N LEU A 363 24.14 -10.37 11.89
CA LEU A 363 22.98 -10.57 12.77
C LEU A 363 22.74 -12.07 13.04
N ALA A 364 22.91 -12.92 12.02
CA ALA A 364 22.81 -14.37 12.17
C ALA A 364 23.83 -14.94 13.16
N GLU A 365 25.07 -14.44 13.15
CA GLU A 365 26.11 -14.88 14.10
C GLU A 365 25.88 -14.32 15.50
N LEU A 366 25.47 -13.05 15.60
CA LEU A 366 25.15 -12.40 16.86
C LEU A 366 24.02 -13.14 17.60
N LEU A 367 22.97 -13.55 16.89
CA LEU A 367 21.86 -14.35 17.46
C LEU A 367 22.31 -15.72 18.01
N ARG A 368 23.39 -16.30 17.49
CA ARG A 368 23.97 -17.56 17.99
C ARG A 368 24.82 -17.37 19.23
N SER A 369 25.44 -16.20 19.36
CA SER A 369 26.34 -15.87 20.47
C SER A 369 25.62 -15.52 21.79
N VAL A 370 24.33 -15.19 21.71
CA VAL A 370 23.55 -14.66 22.83
C VAL A 370 22.83 -15.77 23.61
N SER A 371 22.79 -15.63 24.94
CA SER A 371 22.16 -16.59 25.85
C SER A 371 20.63 -16.62 25.75
N ASP A 372 20.01 -15.46 25.51
CA ASP A 372 18.57 -15.28 25.31
C ASP A 372 18.25 -14.64 23.95
N PRO A 373 18.10 -15.45 22.89
CA PRO A 373 17.82 -14.93 21.55
C PRO A 373 16.42 -14.33 21.43
N ASP A 374 15.45 -14.77 22.24
CA ASP A 374 14.05 -14.33 22.13
C ASP A 374 13.90 -12.83 22.47
N THR A 375 14.51 -12.39 23.58
CA THR A 375 14.52 -10.97 23.95
C THR A 375 15.25 -10.10 22.93
N LEU A 376 16.38 -10.59 22.39
CA LEU A 376 17.15 -9.88 21.36
C LEU A 376 16.36 -9.73 20.05
N ILE A 377 15.64 -10.78 19.63
CA ILE A 377 14.81 -10.76 18.42
C ILE A 377 13.72 -9.69 18.53
N ILE A 378 13.04 -9.66 19.68
CA ILE A 378 11.89 -8.78 19.94
C ILE A 378 12.33 -7.31 20.08
N SER A 379 13.37 -7.07 20.86
CA SER A 379 13.80 -5.71 21.22
C SER A 379 14.71 -5.04 20.19
N ILE A 380 15.49 -5.83 19.43
CA ILE A 380 16.54 -5.32 18.54
C ILE A 380 16.31 -5.77 17.10
N VAL A 381 16.27 -7.06 16.82
CA VAL A 381 16.31 -7.55 15.42
C VAL A 381 15.09 -7.10 14.63
N ILE A 382 13.86 -7.36 15.10
CA ILE A 382 12.64 -6.96 14.39
C ILE A 382 12.53 -5.43 14.27
N PRO A 383 12.80 -4.62 15.33
CA PRO A 383 12.83 -3.17 15.23
C PRO A 383 13.88 -2.62 14.27
N ILE A 384 15.07 -3.23 14.16
CA ILE A 384 16.09 -2.84 13.16
C ILE A 384 15.48 -2.90 11.77
N PHE A 385 14.71 -3.92 11.41
CA PHE A 385 13.99 -3.97 10.12
C PHE A 385 12.68 -3.17 10.12
N SER A 386 12.58 -2.11 10.93
CA SER A 386 11.40 -1.25 11.05
C SER A 386 10.09 -2.03 11.23
N ASN A 387 10.11 -3.10 12.03
CA ASN A 387 8.97 -4.02 12.23
C ASN A 387 8.40 -4.60 10.93
N VAL A 388 9.22 -4.66 9.87
CA VAL A 388 8.85 -5.19 8.55
C VAL A 388 7.62 -4.48 7.96
N CYS A 389 7.61 -3.15 8.06
CA CYS A 389 6.46 -2.35 7.63
C CYS A 389 6.39 -2.08 6.12
N SER A 390 7.47 -2.26 5.37
CA SER A 390 7.47 -2.09 3.91
C SER A 390 8.13 -3.26 3.18
N LYS A 391 7.85 -3.36 1.86
CA LYS A 391 8.41 -4.40 0.99
C LYS A 391 9.95 -4.44 1.00
N LYS A 392 10.60 -3.29 1.20
CA LYS A 392 12.06 -3.21 1.31
C LYS A 392 12.55 -3.88 2.58
N GLU A 393 12.01 -3.53 3.74
CA GLU A 393 12.41 -4.17 4.98
C GLU A 393 11.98 -5.63 5.03
N GLU A 394 10.87 -6.00 4.40
CA GLU A 394 10.43 -7.38 4.18
C GLU A 394 11.45 -8.19 3.36
N TYR A 395 12.03 -7.60 2.31
CA TYR A 395 13.11 -8.22 1.55
C TYR A 395 14.40 -8.40 2.38
N MET A 396 14.80 -7.36 3.11
CA MET A 396 16.01 -7.42 3.94
C MET A 396 15.85 -8.43 5.08
N PHE A 397 14.65 -8.49 5.68
CA PHE A 397 14.32 -9.42 6.74
C PHE A 397 14.26 -10.86 6.24
N ILE A 398 13.68 -11.14 5.07
CA ILE A 398 13.67 -12.51 4.53
C ILE A 398 15.07 -13.01 4.19
N ASN A 399 15.99 -12.13 3.76
CA ASN A 399 17.40 -12.51 3.57
C ASN A 399 18.08 -12.89 4.89
N LEU A 400 17.73 -12.23 6.00
CA LEU A 400 18.19 -12.64 7.33
C LEU A 400 17.64 -14.01 7.71
N VAL A 401 16.34 -14.24 7.52
CA VAL A 401 15.70 -15.54 7.81
C VAL A 401 16.37 -16.66 7.02
N LEU A 402 16.59 -16.45 5.71
CA LEU A 402 17.25 -17.43 4.85
C LEU A 402 18.71 -17.66 5.22
N GLU A 403 19.47 -16.63 5.59
CA GLU A 403 20.87 -16.79 6.00
C GLU A 403 20.98 -17.57 7.32
N ILE A 404 20.09 -17.32 8.29
CA ILE A 404 20.02 -18.09 9.54
C ILE A 404 19.67 -19.54 9.21
N PHE A 405 18.61 -19.76 8.42
CA PHE A 405 18.17 -21.10 8.04
C PHE A 405 19.27 -21.89 7.32
N ARG A 406 19.94 -21.27 6.34
CA ARG A 406 21.06 -21.85 5.60
C ARG A 406 22.18 -22.32 6.53
N ARG A 407 22.56 -21.49 7.50
CA ARG A 407 23.62 -21.84 8.48
C ARG A 407 23.19 -22.99 9.38
N GLU A 408 21.97 -22.96 9.90
CA GLU A 408 21.44 -24.04 10.74
C GLU A 408 21.37 -25.37 9.98
N LEU A 409 21.05 -25.35 8.68
CA LEU A 409 21.09 -26.55 7.85
C LEU A 409 22.51 -27.06 7.63
N LEU A 410 23.48 -26.17 7.39
CA LEU A 410 24.89 -26.53 7.21
C LEU A 410 25.46 -27.19 8.47
N ASP A 411 25.17 -26.64 9.66
CA ASP A 411 25.60 -27.21 10.94
C ASP A 411 25.04 -28.62 11.19
N ASN A 412 23.84 -28.89 10.67
CA ASN A 412 23.18 -30.20 10.78
C ASN A 412 23.52 -31.17 9.63
N GLY A 413 24.53 -30.86 8.81
CA GLY A 413 25.08 -31.78 7.82
C GLY A 413 24.20 -32.01 6.60
N LEU A 414 23.54 -30.95 6.10
CA LEU A 414 22.66 -30.98 4.92
C LEU A 414 23.21 -31.80 3.74
N ASP A 415 22.41 -32.74 3.23
CA ASP A 415 22.74 -33.47 1.99
C ASP A 415 22.30 -32.66 0.76
N ILE A 416 23.23 -31.82 0.28
CA ILE A 416 23.08 -30.91 -0.87
C ILE A 416 22.45 -31.59 -2.10
N ARG A 417 22.72 -32.90 -2.28
CA ARG A 417 22.25 -33.72 -3.41
C ARG A 417 20.73 -33.88 -3.46
N LYS A 418 20.01 -33.64 -2.36
CA LYS A 418 18.54 -33.74 -2.31
C LYS A 418 17.81 -32.43 -2.62
N LEU A 419 18.54 -31.32 -2.67
CA LEU A 419 17.96 -29.97 -2.84
C LEU A 419 17.93 -29.52 -4.30
N VAL A 420 18.58 -30.26 -5.20
CA VAL A 420 18.81 -29.87 -6.57
C VAL A 420 18.67 -31.08 -7.51
N PRO A 421 17.65 -31.14 -8.37
CA PRO A 421 17.61 -32.06 -9.50
C PRO A 421 18.38 -31.44 -10.68
N ILE A 422 19.70 -31.24 -10.54
CA ILE A 422 20.57 -30.80 -11.64
C ILE A 422 21.48 -31.95 -12.01
N ASP A 423 21.42 -32.28 -13.30
CA ASP A 423 22.27 -33.26 -13.96
C ASP A 423 23.76 -32.89 -13.78
N MET A 424 24.51 -33.73 -13.06
CA MET A 424 25.92 -33.51 -12.67
C MET A 424 26.91 -33.70 -13.85
N SER A 425 26.51 -33.42 -15.08
CA SER A 425 27.32 -33.62 -16.29
C SER A 425 28.19 -32.42 -16.67
N LEU A 426 28.04 -31.26 -16.02
CA LEU A 426 28.71 -30.00 -16.38
C LEU A 426 29.90 -29.60 -15.49
N GLY A 427 30.55 -30.54 -14.81
CA GLY A 427 32.01 -30.55 -14.60
C GLY A 427 32.75 -29.34 -13.99
N ILE A 428 32.09 -28.29 -13.52
CA ILE A 428 32.73 -27.14 -12.87
C ILE A 428 31.86 -26.73 -11.68
N HIS A 429 32.54 -26.43 -10.57
CA HIS A 429 32.10 -25.81 -9.31
C HIS A 429 32.39 -26.69 -8.09
N SER A 430 33.46 -26.28 -7.41
CA SER A 430 33.95 -26.80 -6.14
C SER A 430 32.91 -26.70 -5.02
N SER A 431 33.14 -27.49 -3.97
CA SER A 431 32.36 -27.77 -2.76
C SER A 431 31.92 -26.60 -1.85
N THR A 432 31.61 -25.42 -2.39
CA THR A 432 31.21 -24.20 -1.66
C THR A 432 29.84 -23.64 -2.05
N PHE A 433 29.09 -24.34 -2.92
CA PHE A 433 27.88 -23.81 -3.56
C PHE A 433 26.59 -24.08 -2.76
N PHE A 434 26.36 -23.30 -1.70
CA PHE A 434 25.03 -23.11 -1.10
C PHE A 434 24.79 -21.60 -0.98
N SER A 435 24.42 -20.94 -2.08
CA SER A 435 24.10 -19.50 -2.13
C SER A 435 22.64 -19.24 -1.75
N LEU A 436 22.32 -18.01 -1.32
CA LEU A 436 20.94 -17.60 -1.02
C LEU A 436 20.02 -17.69 -2.26
N GLU A 437 20.59 -17.59 -3.47
CA GLU A 437 19.88 -17.78 -4.75
C GLU A 437 19.24 -19.15 -4.88
N LEU A 438 19.91 -20.21 -4.40
CA LEU A 438 19.37 -21.57 -4.49
C LEU A 438 18.04 -21.69 -3.73
N PHE A 439 17.88 -20.99 -2.60
CA PHE A 439 16.64 -21.04 -1.82
C PHE A 439 15.47 -20.37 -2.54
N ARG A 440 15.72 -19.46 -3.49
CA ARG A 440 14.67 -18.72 -4.22
C ARG A 440 13.86 -19.61 -5.17
N GLU A 441 14.50 -20.67 -5.67
CA GLU A 441 13.95 -21.59 -6.68
C GLU A 441 13.33 -22.87 -6.10
N ILE A 442 13.43 -23.09 -4.78
CA ILE A 442 12.92 -24.31 -4.15
C ILE A 442 11.39 -24.32 -4.11
N GLU A 443 10.80 -25.34 -4.74
CA GLU A 443 9.35 -25.53 -4.78
C GLU A 443 8.80 -26.36 -3.62
N PHE A 444 9.61 -27.23 -3.01
CA PHE A 444 9.18 -28.20 -1.99
C PHE A 444 9.86 -28.00 -0.63
N PRO A 445 9.24 -28.40 0.48
CA PRO A 445 9.86 -28.33 1.81
C PRO A 445 11.18 -29.09 1.89
N ILE A 446 12.16 -28.49 2.57
CA ILE A 446 13.47 -29.09 2.76
C ILE A 446 13.38 -30.15 3.86
N HIS A 447 13.77 -31.39 3.54
CA HIS A 447 13.89 -32.42 4.55
C HIS A 447 15.05 -32.12 5.50
N HIS A 448 14.74 -31.71 6.73
CA HIS A 448 15.71 -31.38 7.77
C HIS A 448 15.35 -31.97 9.14
N THR A 449 16.32 -31.99 10.06
CA THR A 449 16.16 -32.46 11.46
C THR A 449 16.02 -31.32 12.47
N LEU A 450 15.98 -30.05 12.02
CA LEU A 450 15.82 -28.90 12.90
C LEU A 450 14.53 -29.02 13.73
N THR A 451 14.66 -28.89 15.05
CA THR A 451 13.55 -29.00 16.01
C THR A 451 12.85 -27.65 16.22
N SER A 452 11.65 -27.68 16.78
CA SER A 452 11.03 -26.48 17.36
C SER A 452 11.95 -25.95 18.47
N GLY A 453 12.48 -24.75 18.26
CA GLY A 453 13.46 -24.12 19.16
C GLY A 453 14.75 -23.65 18.49
N SER A 454 14.95 -23.94 17.21
CA SER A 454 16.03 -23.33 16.41
C SER A 454 15.91 -21.80 16.39
N ILE A 455 17.01 -21.10 16.11
CA ILE A 455 17.04 -19.63 16.03
C ILE A 455 16.13 -19.16 14.89
N CYS A 456 16.16 -19.85 13.74
CA CYS A 456 15.26 -19.54 12.63
C CYS A 456 13.79 -19.68 13.02
N HIS A 457 13.45 -20.78 13.71
CA HIS A 457 12.10 -21.00 14.25
C HIS A 457 11.68 -19.89 15.22
N LYS A 458 12.53 -19.57 16.21
CA LYS A 458 12.28 -18.52 17.21
C LYS A 458 12.09 -17.15 16.55
N LEU A 459 12.91 -16.83 15.54
CA LEU A 459 12.80 -15.58 14.78
C LEU A 459 11.42 -15.46 14.13
N MET A 460 10.96 -16.51 13.46
CA MET A 460 9.68 -16.51 12.77
C MET A 460 8.47 -16.53 13.71
N VAL A 461 8.55 -17.24 14.84
CA VAL A 461 7.51 -17.22 15.88
C VAL A 461 7.39 -15.83 16.51
N ASN A 462 8.50 -15.19 16.89
CA ASN A 462 8.47 -13.84 17.46
C ASN A 462 8.06 -12.78 16.43
N TYR A 463 8.45 -12.95 15.16
CA TYR A 463 7.92 -12.15 14.06
C TYR A 463 6.39 -12.24 13.97
N PHE A 464 5.81 -13.45 13.99
CA PHE A 464 4.36 -13.62 13.97
C PHE A 464 3.67 -12.98 15.19
N ARG A 465 4.30 -13.05 16.37
CA ARG A 465 3.79 -12.45 17.61
C ARG A 465 3.81 -10.92 17.62
N ILE A 466 4.63 -10.25 16.82
CA ILE A 466 4.77 -8.78 16.89
C ILE A 466 4.30 -8.09 15.61
N SER A 467 4.47 -8.73 14.46
CA SER A 467 4.14 -8.15 13.14
C SER A 467 2.68 -7.73 13.02
N GLN A 468 2.47 -6.53 12.48
CA GLN A 468 1.13 -5.99 12.22
C GLN A 468 0.35 -6.86 11.23
N GLY A 469 1.03 -7.40 10.21
CA GLY A 469 0.42 -8.30 9.23
C GLY A 469 -0.17 -9.57 9.84
N SER A 470 0.28 -9.98 11.03
CA SER A 470 -0.25 -11.14 11.74
C SER A 470 -1.41 -10.83 12.69
N PHE A 471 -1.75 -9.55 12.95
CA PHE A 471 -2.83 -9.17 13.87
C PHE A 471 -4.18 -9.69 13.39
N ALA A 472 -4.46 -9.63 12.09
CA ALA A 472 -5.74 -10.06 11.53
C ALA A 472 -6.08 -11.54 11.79
N LEU A 473 -5.07 -12.42 11.81
CA LEU A 473 -5.28 -13.83 12.17
C LEU A 473 -5.44 -13.99 13.70
N ARG A 474 -4.60 -13.30 14.48
CA ARG A 474 -4.63 -13.35 15.95
C ARG A 474 -5.96 -12.86 16.52
N ASP A 475 -6.42 -11.68 16.10
CA ASP A 475 -7.68 -11.10 16.56
C ASP A 475 -8.88 -12.01 16.29
N ARG A 476 -8.85 -12.72 15.16
CA ARG A 476 -9.89 -13.68 14.83
C ARG A 476 -9.79 -14.96 15.65
N ILE A 477 -8.59 -15.47 15.94
CA ILE A 477 -8.40 -16.57 16.91
C ILE A 477 -8.98 -16.16 18.29
N LEU A 478 -8.72 -14.93 18.73
CA LEU A 478 -9.24 -14.43 20.00
C LEU A 478 -10.77 -14.37 20.02
N HIS A 479 -11.40 -14.03 18.90
CA HIS A 479 -12.85 -14.10 18.76
C HIS A 479 -13.36 -15.53 18.92
N VAL A 480 -12.68 -16.53 18.34
CA VAL A 480 -13.02 -17.94 18.54
C VAL A 480 -12.92 -18.31 20.01
N VAL A 481 -11.85 -17.87 20.71
CA VAL A 481 -11.68 -18.12 22.14
C VAL A 481 -12.80 -17.47 22.97
N LYS A 482 -13.17 -16.21 22.70
CA LYS A 482 -14.29 -15.55 23.40
C LYS A 482 -15.61 -16.31 23.22
N ASN A 483 -15.87 -16.85 22.02
CA ASN A 483 -17.09 -17.61 21.76
C ASN A 483 -17.18 -18.90 22.59
N LEU A 484 -16.05 -19.48 23.05
CA LEU A 484 -16.04 -20.68 23.89
C LEU A 484 -16.57 -20.41 25.31
N GLU A 485 -16.67 -19.15 25.74
CA GLU A 485 -17.12 -18.81 27.09
C GLU A 485 -18.54 -19.31 27.36
N ASN A 486 -19.42 -19.19 26.36
CA ASN A 486 -20.84 -19.55 26.44
C ASN A 486 -21.17 -21.00 26.03
N ILE A 487 -20.15 -21.82 25.77
CA ILE A 487 -20.31 -23.15 25.16
C ILE A 487 -19.73 -24.24 26.08
N GLU A 488 -20.34 -25.42 26.12
CA GLU A 488 -19.81 -26.59 26.85
C GLU A 488 -19.27 -27.65 25.88
N VAL A 489 -18.02 -28.08 26.08
CA VAL A 489 -17.28 -28.96 25.14
C VAL A 489 -16.71 -30.22 25.80
N ASP A 490 -16.77 -30.33 27.13
CA ASP A 490 -16.26 -31.48 27.87
C ASP A 490 -17.23 -32.67 27.76
N ALA A 491 -16.84 -33.69 27.00
CA ALA A 491 -17.66 -34.87 26.76
C ALA A 491 -17.41 -36.01 27.77
N ASN A 492 -16.64 -35.78 28.85
CA ASN A 492 -16.34 -36.80 29.85
C ASN A 492 -17.62 -37.19 30.64
N PRO A 493 -18.13 -38.44 30.51
CA PRO A 493 -19.37 -38.86 31.15
C PRO A 493 -19.33 -38.80 32.68
N VAL A 494 -18.15 -39.03 33.29
CA VAL A 494 -17.97 -39.01 34.75
C VAL A 494 -18.08 -37.59 35.29
N LEU A 495 -17.48 -36.62 34.59
CA LEU A 495 -17.56 -35.20 34.98
C LEU A 495 -18.97 -34.64 34.77
N ILE A 496 -19.65 -35.05 33.69
CA ILE A 496 -21.05 -34.70 33.45
C ILE A 496 -21.95 -35.28 34.55
N TYR A 497 -21.79 -36.55 34.90
CA TYR A 497 -22.57 -37.18 35.97
C TYR A 497 -22.31 -36.49 37.32
N LYS A 498 -21.05 -36.18 37.62
CA LYS A 498 -20.67 -35.44 38.84
C LYS A 498 -21.32 -34.05 38.87
N ALA A 499 -21.37 -33.33 37.76
CA ALA A 499 -22.01 -32.02 37.68
C ALA A 499 -23.53 -32.09 37.87
N LEU A 500 -24.19 -33.14 37.36
CA LEU A 500 -25.65 -33.29 37.45
C LEU A 500 -26.12 -33.85 38.80
N PHE A 501 -25.34 -34.75 39.42
CA PHE A 501 -25.78 -35.53 40.59
C PHE A 501 -24.86 -35.42 41.80
N ASN A 502 -23.76 -34.65 41.74
CA ASN A 502 -22.76 -34.49 42.80
C ASN A 502 -22.15 -35.81 43.31
N GLN A 503 -22.08 -36.83 42.46
CA GLN A 503 -21.49 -38.15 42.77
C GLN A 503 -20.49 -38.56 41.69
N THR A 504 -19.42 -39.23 42.08
CA THR A 504 -18.42 -39.79 41.16
C THR A 504 -18.67 -41.28 40.98
N ILE A 505 -18.83 -41.72 39.74
CA ILE A 505 -19.08 -43.12 39.37
C ILE A 505 -18.20 -43.54 38.19
N SER A 506 -18.19 -44.83 37.85
CA SER A 506 -17.49 -45.33 36.67
C SER A 506 -18.17 -44.89 35.36
N VAL A 507 -17.41 -44.89 34.26
CA VAL A 507 -17.87 -44.47 32.93
C VAL A 507 -19.11 -45.24 32.49
N ASP A 508 -19.10 -46.58 32.63
CA ASP A 508 -20.22 -47.44 32.20
C ASP A 508 -21.52 -47.10 32.94
N LYS A 509 -21.43 -46.91 34.27
CA LYS A 509 -22.57 -46.54 35.11
C LYS A 509 -23.07 -45.13 34.83
N ALA A 510 -22.19 -44.22 34.41
CA ALA A 510 -22.58 -42.87 34.01
C ALA A 510 -23.37 -42.88 32.70
N LEU A 511 -22.97 -43.71 31.74
CA LEU A 511 -23.63 -43.85 30.44
C LEU A 511 -24.96 -44.61 30.49
N GLU A 512 -25.23 -45.39 31.54
CA GLU A 512 -26.55 -45.97 31.80
C GLU A 512 -27.62 -44.88 31.97
N ASN A 513 -27.26 -43.71 32.50
CA ASN A 513 -28.19 -42.59 32.72
C ASN A 513 -28.52 -41.87 31.41
N GLU A 514 -29.82 -41.82 31.07
CA GLU A 514 -30.33 -41.18 29.84
C GLU A 514 -29.92 -39.70 29.73
N ARG A 515 -30.04 -38.91 30.81
CA ARG A 515 -29.70 -37.49 30.80
C ARG A 515 -28.21 -37.23 30.56
N VAL A 516 -27.34 -38.11 31.06
CA VAL A 516 -25.89 -38.00 30.83
C VAL A 516 -25.57 -38.31 29.37
N ARG A 517 -26.19 -39.34 28.80
CA ARG A 517 -26.00 -39.72 27.39
C ARG A 517 -26.45 -38.61 26.43
N GLU A 518 -27.61 -38.01 26.69
CA GLU A 518 -28.10 -36.86 25.93
C GLU A 518 -27.12 -35.68 26.02
N THR A 519 -26.65 -35.34 27.22
CA THR A 519 -25.69 -34.25 27.44
C THR A 519 -24.36 -34.51 26.72
N VAL A 520 -23.82 -35.73 26.79
CA VAL A 520 -22.61 -36.13 26.04
C VAL A 520 -22.84 -35.95 24.54
N GLN A 521 -23.97 -36.42 24.01
CA GLN A 521 -24.30 -36.28 22.59
C GLN A 521 -24.41 -34.81 22.17
N THR A 522 -25.07 -33.96 22.97
CA THR A 522 -25.14 -32.51 22.71
C THR A 522 -23.75 -31.87 22.69
N ARG A 523 -22.90 -32.17 23.68
CA ARG A 523 -21.54 -31.62 23.76
C ARG A 523 -20.64 -32.11 22.63
N LEU A 524 -20.81 -33.35 22.16
CA LEU A 524 -20.11 -33.86 20.96
C LEU A 524 -20.56 -33.15 19.67
N MET A 525 -21.86 -32.84 19.52
CA MET A 525 -22.35 -32.04 18.39
C MET A 525 -21.80 -30.61 18.42
N VAL A 526 -21.75 -30.01 19.59
CA VAL A 526 -21.14 -28.69 19.81
C VAL A 526 -19.65 -28.72 19.46
N MET A 527 -18.90 -29.72 19.93
CA MET A 527 -17.49 -29.92 19.63
C MET A 527 -17.24 -29.99 18.11
N ARG A 528 -18.08 -30.75 17.40
CA ARG A 528 -18.05 -30.84 15.94
C ARG A 528 -18.23 -29.47 15.28
N GLY A 529 -19.19 -28.67 15.77
CA GLY A 529 -19.42 -27.30 15.29
C GLY A 529 -18.21 -26.39 15.51
N VAL A 530 -17.62 -26.43 16.71
CA VAL A 530 -16.42 -25.63 17.06
C VAL A 530 -15.23 -26.00 16.17
N ILE A 531 -14.96 -27.29 15.97
CA ILE A 531 -13.85 -27.74 15.12
C ILE A 531 -14.06 -27.30 13.67
N THR A 532 -15.28 -27.48 13.13
CA THR A 532 -15.63 -27.08 11.76
C THR A 532 -15.41 -25.59 11.58
N SER A 533 -15.99 -24.78 12.48
CA SER A 533 -15.84 -23.32 12.45
C SER A 533 -14.39 -22.87 12.55
N THR A 534 -13.56 -23.55 13.35
CA THR A 534 -12.14 -23.21 13.50
C THR A 534 -11.36 -23.52 12.21
N LEU A 535 -11.63 -24.66 11.56
CA LEU A 535 -10.96 -25.02 10.30
C LEU A 535 -11.42 -24.12 9.14
N ASP A 536 -12.71 -23.82 9.02
CA ASP A 536 -13.24 -22.88 8.03
C ASP A 536 -12.61 -21.49 8.18
N PHE A 537 -12.46 -21.05 9.43
CA PHE A 537 -11.78 -19.82 9.77
C PHE A 537 -10.31 -19.84 9.32
N LEU A 538 -9.55 -20.89 9.65
CA LEU A 538 -8.15 -21.01 9.26
C LEU A 538 -8.00 -21.00 7.73
N GLU A 539 -8.89 -21.68 7.02
CA GLU A 539 -8.95 -21.69 5.55
C GLU A 539 -9.15 -20.28 4.97
N SER A 540 -10.14 -19.55 5.47
CA SER A 540 -10.42 -18.16 5.02
C SER A 540 -9.32 -17.15 5.36
N SER A 541 -8.47 -17.48 6.34
CA SER A 541 -7.43 -16.57 6.84
C SER A 541 -6.09 -16.72 6.12
N VAL A 542 -5.91 -17.76 5.29
CA VAL A 542 -4.63 -18.05 4.61
C VAL A 542 -4.09 -16.86 3.83
N GLU A 543 -4.95 -16.13 3.12
CA GLU A 543 -4.55 -14.97 2.30
C GLU A 543 -4.09 -13.77 3.13
N SER A 544 -4.55 -13.68 4.39
CA SER A 544 -4.14 -12.60 5.31
C SER A 544 -2.82 -12.86 6.01
N ILE A 545 -2.27 -14.08 5.90
CA ILE A 545 -0.99 -14.43 6.53
C ILE A 545 0.17 -13.79 5.74
N PRO A 546 1.13 -13.12 6.40
CA PRO A 546 2.25 -12.47 5.72
C PRO A 546 3.03 -13.41 4.79
N TYR A 547 3.47 -12.89 3.65
CA TYR A 547 4.19 -13.66 2.64
C TYR A 547 5.45 -14.32 3.21
N ILE A 548 6.27 -13.60 3.98
CA ILE A 548 7.48 -14.18 4.62
C ILE A 548 7.15 -15.44 5.43
N LEU A 549 6.04 -15.43 6.19
CA LEU A 549 5.68 -16.58 7.02
C LEU A 549 5.23 -17.76 6.16
N ARG A 550 4.45 -17.51 5.10
CA ARG A 550 4.03 -18.55 4.15
C ARG A 550 5.23 -19.14 3.41
N TYR A 551 6.16 -18.31 3.00
CA TYR A 551 7.39 -18.71 2.32
C TYR A 551 8.32 -19.49 3.25
N PHE A 552 8.47 -19.05 4.51
CA PHE A 552 9.16 -19.81 5.55
C PHE A 552 8.53 -21.19 5.73
N LEU A 553 7.20 -21.30 5.84
CA LEU A 553 6.51 -22.58 5.98
C LEU A 553 6.60 -23.46 4.73
N LYS A 554 6.73 -22.86 3.53
CA LYS A 554 7.03 -23.58 2.28
C LYS A 554 8.40 -24.26 2.36
N LEU A 555 9.41 -23.60 2.92
CA LEU A 555 10.79 -24.12 3.01
C LEU A 555 11.04 -25.01 4.23
N TYR A 556 10.64 -24.56 5.42
CA TYR A 556 10.85 -25.20 6.73
C TYR A 556 9.82 -26.33 6.99
N GLY A 557 8.67 -26.27 6.33
CA GLY A 557 7.62 -27.28 6.43
C GLY A 557 6.37 -26.78 7.17
N PRO A 558 5.16 -27.04 6.63
CA PRO A 558 3.92 -26.48 7.17
C PRO A 558 3.38 -27.19 8.42
N GLY A 559 3.99 -28.31 8.83
CA GLY A 559 3.46 -29.17 9.91
C GLY A 559 3.36 -28.51 11.29
N MET A 560 4.19 -27.49 11.55
CA MET A 560 4.17 -26.74 12.81
C MET A 560 3.21 -25.56 12.83
N PHE A 561 2.50 -25.30 11.72
CA PHE A 561 1.62 -24.14 11.61
C PHE A 561 0.61 -24.09 12.76
N TYR A 562 -0.05 -25.22 13.06
CA TYR A 562 -0.99 -25.27 14.17
C TYR A 562 -0.29 -25.14 15.53
N SER A 563 0.69 -25.99 15.82
CA SER A 563 1.30 -26.08 17.15
C SER A 563 2.00 -24.79 17.60
N GLU A 564 2.62 -24.07 16.66
CA GLU A 564 3.49 -22.91 16.99
C GLU A 564 2.78 -21.57 16.76
N PHE A 565 1.90 -21.47 15.76
CA PHE A 565 1.29 -20.19 15.36
C PHE A 565 -0.18 -20.05 15.74
N VAL A 566 -0.91 -21.15 15.94
CA VAL A 566 -2.36 -21.13 16.23
C VAL A 566 -2.66 -21.55 17.67
N MET A 567 -2.17 -22.72 18.08
CA MET A 567 -2.44 -23.35 19.38
C MET A 567 -2.12 -22.43 20.56
N PRO A 568 -1.00 -21.69 20.62
CA PRO A 568 -0.68 -20.85 21.77
C PRO A 568 -1.73 -19.76 22.02
N PHE A 569 -2.30 -19.19 20.95
CA PHE A 569 -3.33 -18.15 21.02
C PHE A 569 -4.71 -18.71 21.40
N ILE A 570 -4.97 -19.99 21.16
CA ILE A 570 -6.17 -20.68 21.66
C ILE A 570 -6.00 -21.02 23.14
N LEU A 571 -4.86 -21.62 23.49
CA LEU A 571 -4.60 -22.20 24.79
C LEU A 571 -4.42 -21.14 25.90
N ALA A 572 -3.64 -20.09 25.61
CA ALA A 572 -3.25 -19.08 26.59
C ALA A 572 -3.16 -17.68 25.96
N PRO A 573 -4.28 -17.10 25.48
CA PRO A 573 -4.26 -15.77 24.86
C PRO A 573 -3.83 -14.66 25.82
N ASP A 574 -4.10 -14.81 27.12
CA ASP A 574 -3.74 -13.85 28.17
C ASP A 574 -2.23 -13.74 28.40
N ALA A 575 -1.44 -14.73 27.97
CA ALA A 575 0.03 -14.66 28.01
C ALA A 575 0.61 -13.71 26.95
N PHE A 576 -0.17 -13.36 25.92
CA PHE A 576 0.27 -12.54 24.79
C PHE A 576 -0.40 -11.16 24.77
N ILE A 577 -1.56 -11.02 25.40
CA ILE A 577 -2.38 -9.80 25.36
C ILE A 577 -2.86 -9.49 26.78
N GLU A 578 -2.23 -8.51 27.41
CA GLU A 578 -2.53 -8.12 28.80
C GLU A 578 -3.99 -7.72 29.02
N SER A 579 -4.67 -7.21 27.99
CA SER A 579 -6.09 -6.83 28.07
C SER A 579 -7.08 -7.98 27.92
N PHE A 580 -6.62 -9.21 27.68
CA PHE A 580 -7.50 -10.37 27.44
C PHE A 580 -7.52 -11.29 28.65
N GLU A 581 -8.54 -11.16 29.51
CA GLU A 581 -8.68 -12.00 30.70
C GLU A 581 -9.32 -13.37 30.38
N VAL A 582 -8.77 -14.46 30.92
CA VAL A 582 -9.28 -15.82 30.74
C VAL A 582 -9.71 -16.43 32.07
N SER A 583 -11.01 -16.75 32.19
CA SER A 583 -11.52 -17.45 33.38
C SER A 583 -11.02 -18.90 33.46
N LYS A 584 -10.97 -19.49 34.67
CA LYS A 584 -10.57 -20.90 34.85
C LYS A 584 -11.41 -21.87 34.03
N SER A 585 -12.71 -21.59 33.90
CA SER A 585 -13.65 -22.37 33.09
C SER A 585 -13.30 -22.28 31.61
N LEU A 586 -13.05 -21.07 31.10
CA LEU A 586 -12.66 -20.84 29.71
C LEU A 586 -11.32 -21.52 29.39
N ARG A 587 -10.32 -21.42 30.27
CA ARG A 587 -9.02 -22.08 30.10
C ARG A 587 -9.14 -23.59 29.96
N SER A 588 -10.01 -24.23 30.74
CA SER A 588 -10.29 -25.67 30.62
C SER A 588 -10.89 -26.02 29.26
N LYS A 589 -11.80 -25.19 28.73
CA LYS A 589 -12.40 -25.40 27.40
C LYS A 589 -11.36 -25.21 26.30
N CYS A 590 -10.56 -24.14 26.36
CA CYS A 590 -9.45 -23.91 25.44
C CYS A 590 -8.48 -25.10 25.41
N PHE A 591 -8.12 -25.63 26.57
CA PHE A 591 -7.25 -26.81 26.68
C PHE A 591 -7.83 -28.03 25.95
N ILE A 592 -9.11 -28.34 26.16
CA ILE A 592 -9.82 -29.44 25.47
C ILE A 592 -9.80 -29.24 23.95
N ILE A 593 -10.17 -28.04 23.48
CA ILE A 593 -10.18 -27.71 22.04
C ILE A 593 -8.77 -27.82 21.45
N SER A 594 -7.77 -27.26 22.12
CA SER A 594 -6.36 -27.31 21.69
C SER A 594 -5.84 -28.73 21.57
N LYS A 595 -6.20 -29.62 22.52
CA LYS A 595 -5.79 -31.02 22.47
C LYS A 595 -6.46 -31.76 21.31
N VAL A 596 -7.78 -31.63 21.14
CA VAL A 596 -8.49 -32.32 20.05
C VAL A 596 -8.00 -31.86 18.69
N LEU A 597 -7.87 -30.55 18.47
CA LEU A 597 -7.28 -30.01 17.24
C LEU A 597 -5.84 -30.48 17.06
N GLY A 598 -5.05 -30.55 18.13
CA GLY A 598 -3.71 -31.16 18.12
C GLY A 598 -3.70 -32.55 17.49
N TYR A 599 -4.55 -33.46 17.98
CA TYR A 599 -4.68 -34.83 17.43
C TYR A 599 -5.19 -34.85 15.96
N ILE A 600 -6.06 -33.92 15.57
CA ILE A 600 -6.52 -33.80 14.17
C ILE A 600 -5.37 -33.38 13.26
N THR A 601 -4.59 -32.38 13.70
CA THR A 601 -3.50 -31.79 12.92
C THR A 601 -2.24 -32.65 12.88
N ASP A 602 -2.01 -33.47 13.90
CA ASP A 602 -0.92 -34.42 13.94
C ASP A 602 -1.14 -35.56 12.94
N ARG A 603 -0.11 -35.85 12.13
CA ARG A 603 -0.14 -36.92 11.14
C ARG A 603 0.09 -38.30 11.76
N SER A 604 0.71 -38.38 12.94
CA SER A 604 1.08 -39.65 13.58
C SER A 604 -0.07 -40.31 14.34
N THR A 605 -1.08 -39.54 14.74
CA THR A 605 -2.25 -40.05 15.45
C THR A 605 -3.14 -40.90 14.52
N TYR A 606 -3.45 -42.13 14.89
CA TYR A 606 -4.41 -42.98 14.17
C TYR A 606 -5.81 -42.88 14.80
N PHE A 607 -6.84 -43.00 13.96
CA PHE A 607 -8.24 -42.99 14.38
C PHE A 607 -8.89 -44.30 13.92
N GLU A 608 -8.68 -45.39 14.66
CA GLU A 608 -9.20 -46.73 14.34
C GLU A 608 -10.47 -47.07 15.14
N GLU A 609 -11.30 -47.97 14.60
CA GLU A 609 -12.49 -48.49 15.28
C GLU A 609 -12.14 -49.53 16.37
N SER A 610 -10.89 -49.99 16.47
CA SER A 610 -10.39 -50.96 17.46
C SER A 610 -9.99 -50.36 18.82
N ASP A 611 -9.91 -49.03 18.93
CA ASP A 611 -9.50 -48.31 20.15
C ASP A 611 -10.51 -48.35 21.30
N TYR A 612 -11.54 -49.19 21.21
CA TYR A 612 -12.48 -49.42 22.32
C TYR A 612 -11.87 -50.19 23.50
N GLY A 613 -10.59 -50.60 23.46
CA GLY A 613 -10.12 -51.61 24.43
C GLY A 613 -8.65 -51.77 24.78
N GLU A 614 -7.67 -51.02 24.26
CA GLU A 614 -6.27 -51.22 24.70
C GLU A 614 -5.59 -49.92 25.12
N GLU A 615 -4.98 -49.96 26.31
CA GLU A 615 -4.13 -48.88 26.85
C GLU A 615 -2.94 -48.67 25.90
N GLU A 616 -2.93 -47.57 25.14
CA GLU A 616 -1.76 -47.16 24.37
C GLU A 616 -0.59 -46.84 25.32
N LYS A 617 0.28 -47.84 25.49
CA LYS A 617 1.68 -47.64 25.82
C LYS A 617 2.36 -47.06 24.57
N ASP A 618 2.43 -45.74 24.48
CA ASP A 618 3.54 -44.96 23.91
C ASP A 618 3.19 -43.46 23.89
N GLY A 619 2.99 -42.90 25.10
CA GLY A 619 2.73 -41.47 25.32
C GLY A 619 3.97 -40.58 25.26
N ASP A 620 4.94 -40.81 24.36
CA ASP A 620 6.27 -40.18 24.47
C ASP A 620 6.59 -39.06 23.44
N SER A 621 5.72 -38.78 22.46
CA SER A 621 6.04 -37.79 21.41
C SER A 621 5.40 -36.40 21.57
N MET A 622 4.19 -36.28 22.11
CA MET A 622 3.55 -34.96 22.32
C MET A 622 3.68 -34.44 23.77
N ASP A 623 3.95 -35.32 24.73
CA ASP A 623 4.07 -34.97 26.15
C ASP A 623 5.41 -34.31 26.51
N ARG A 624 6.44 -34.45 25.66
CA ARG A 624 7.75 -33.78 25.87
C ARG A 624 7.74 -32.27 25.65
N TYR A 625 6.77 -31.71 24.91
CA TYR A 625 6.67 -30.27 24.65
C TYR A 625 5.80 -29.51 25.68
N LEU A 626 5.28 -30.21 26.70
CA LEU A 626 4.42 -29.64 27.73
C LEU A 626 4.98 -29.97 29.11
N SER A 627 5.99 -29.22 29.56
CA SER A 627 6.43 -29.25 30.96
C SER A 627 5.37 -28.60 31.86
N PHE A 628 4.26 -29.30 32.10
CA PHE A 628 3.29 -28.93 33.12
C PHE A 628 3.31 -29.97 34.25
N SER A 629 3.24 -29.44 35.46
CA SER A 629 3.26 -30.16 36.74
C SER A 629 2.30 -31.35 36.72
N ASP A 630 2.76 -32.47 37.29
CA ASP A 630 2.18 -33.82 37.32
C ASP A 630 0.73 -33.95 37.86
N GLY A 631 0.06 -32.84 38.19
CA GLY A 631 -1.30 -32.76 38.72
C GLY A 631 -2.43 -32.63 37.68
N GLU A 632 -2.17 -32.13 36.47
CA GLU A 632 -3.22 -31.88 35.45
C GLU A 632 -3.39 -33.02 34.42
N LYS A 633 -2.52 -34.04 34.46
CA LYS A 633 -2.56 -35.23 33.59
C LYS A 633 -3.83 -36.09 33.71
N LYS A 634 -4.76 -35.77 34.62
CA LYS A 634 -5.92 -36.63 34.95
C LYS A 634 -7.25 -36.28 34.28
N ASN A 635 -7.34 -35.22 33.47
CA ASN A 635 -8.65 -34.65 33.09
C ASN A 635 -9.05 -34.68 31.60
N PHE A 636 -8.16 -35.05 30.67
CA PHE A 636 -8.52 -35.13 29.24
C PHE A 636 -8.15 -36.49 28.66
N GLU A 637 -9.14 -37.19 28.11
CA GLU A 637 -8.94 -38.49 27.46
C GLU A 637 -9.65 -38.49 26.09
N LEU A 638 -8.89 -38.73 25.03
CA LEU A 638 -9.39 -38.66 23.66
C LEU A 638 -10.52 -39.68 23.38
N ARG A 639 -10.51 -40.82 24.07
CA ARG A 639 -11.52 -41.89 23.93
C ARG A 639 -12.96 -41.44 24.16
N PHE A 640 -13.20 -40.40 24.97
CA PHE A 640 -14.55 -39.86 25.16
C PHE A 640 -15.11 -39.14 23.93
N TYR A 641 -14.25 -38.86 22.95
CA TYR A 641 -14.59 -38.25 21.66
C TYR A 641 -14.58 -39.26 20.51
N SER A 642 -14.46 -40.57 20.78
CA SER A 642 -14.42 -41.62 19.76
C SER A 642 -15.57 -41.59 18.73
N PRO A 643 -16.82 -41.19 19.06
CA PRO A 643 -17.87 -41.08 18.05
C PRO A 643 -17.57 -40.03 16.96
N LEU A 644 -16.62 -39.12 17.19
CA LEU A 644 -16.18 -38.11 16.24
C LEU A 644 -14.94 -38.53 15.43
N TYR A 645 -14.33 -39.69 15.67
CA TYR A 645 -13.12 -40.14 14.94
C TYR A 645 -13.28 -40.16 13.41
N PRO A 646 -14.41 -40.66 12.83
CA PRO A 646 -14.63 -40.56 11.38
C PRO A 646 -14.72 -39.11 10.89
N PHE A 647 -15.23 -38.20 11.73
CA PHE A 647 -15.27 -36.76 11.45
C PHE A 647 -13.87 -36.13 11.55
N PHE A 648 -13.06 -36.50 12.56
CA PHE A 648 -11.69 -36.04 12.73
C PHE A 648 -10.80 -36.40 11.54
N ARG A 649 -11.00 -37.59 10.94
CA ARG A 649 -10.30 -37.99 9.71
C ARG A 649 -10.58 -37.03 8.55
N ARG A 650 -11.85 -36.66 8.33
CA ARG A 650 -12.25 -35.67 7.31
C ARG A 650 -11.70 -34.27 7.62
N CYS A 651 -11.70 -33.89 8.89
CA CYS A 651 -11.10 -32.63 9.34
C CYS A 651 -9.58 -32.59 9.07
N ARG A 652 -8.89 -33.72 9.22
CA ARG A 652 -7.45 -33.83 8.90
C ARG A 652 -7.20 -33.64 7.41
N GLU A 653 -7.99 -34.26 6.54
CA GLU A 653 -7.91 -34.06 5.08
C GLU A 653 -8.10 -32.58 4.74
N LYS A 654 -9.14 -31.95 5.29
CA LYS A 654 -9.37 -30.50 5.14
C LYS A 654 -8.19 -29.66 5.65
N TYR A 655 -7.61 -30.00 6.80
CA TYR A 655 -6.45 -29.30 7.32
C TYR A 655 -5.22 -29.44 6.40
N GLN A 656 -5.02 -30.59 5.76
CA GLN A 656 -3.96 -30.77 4.77
C GLN A 656 -4.17 -29.89 3.53
N GLU A 657 -5.42 -29.68 3.09
CA GLU A 657 -5.74 -28.72 2.02
C GLU A 657 -5.45 -27.27 2.44
N ILE A 658 -5.71 -26.92 3.71
CA ILE A 658 -5.35 -25.59 4.25
C ILE A 658 -3.82 -25.41 4.21
N LEU A 659 -3.05 -26.43 4.62
CA LEU A 659 -1.59 -26.38 4.57
C LEU A 659 -1.05 -26.27 3.13
N SER A 660 -1.66 -26.95 2.16
CA SER A 660 -1.24 -26.84 0.76
C SER A 660 -1.51 -25.46 0.18
N LYS A 661 -2.67 -24.86 0.49
CA LYS A 661 -2.99 -23.45 0.16
C LYS A 661 -2.00 -22.48 0.84
N LEU A 662 -1.63 -22.75 2.09
CA LEU A 662 -0.71 -21.93 2.87
C LEU A 662 0.67 -21.82 2.21
N THR A 663 1.23 -22.96 1.76
CA THR A 663 2.56 -23.03 1.13
C THR A 663 2.56 -22.70 -0.36
N ASN A 664 1.39 -22.53 -0.99
CA ASN A 664 1.28 -22.13 -2.39
C ASN A 664 1.60 -20.63 -2.55
N VAL A 665 2.89 -20.31 -2.57
CA VAL A 665 3.42 -18.95 -2.74
C VAL A 665 4.46 -18.89 -3.86
N SER A 666 4.48 -17.76 -4.57
CA SER A 666 5.43 -17.46 -5.63
C SER A 666 6.87 -17.38 -5.13
N SER A 667 7.83 -17.47 -6.06
CA SER A 667 9.25 -17.25 -5.75
C SER A 667 9.50 -15.82 -5.25
N LEU A 668 10.65 -15.63 -4.60
CA LEU A 668 11.06 -14.34 -4.05
C LEU A 668 11.24 -13.30 -5.15
N ASP A 669 11.85 -13.69 -6.28
CA ASP A 669 12.07 -12.77 -7.41
C ASP A 669 10.75 -12.30 -8.03
N HIS A 670 9.74 -13.17 -8.08
CA HIS A 670 8.41 -12.77 -8.55
C HIS A 670 7.66 -11.86 -7.55
N TYR A 671 7.79 -12.13 -6.25
CA TYR A 671 7.11 -11.35 -5.22
C TYR A 671 7.72 -9.94 -5.07
N PHE A 672 9.05 -9.83 -5.14
CA PHE A 672 9.78 -8.59 -4.88
C PHE A 672 10.08 -7.75 -6.13
N GLN A 673 10.10 -8.33 -7.34
CA GLN A 673 10.27 -7.59 -8.61
C GLN A 673 11.50 -6.67 -8.60
N PHE A 674 12.69 -7.26 -8.47
CA PHE A 674 13.95 -6.56 -8.14
C PHE A 674 14.30 -5.32 -9.00
N GLU A 675 13.85 -5.25 -10.25
CA GLU A 675 14.05 -4.07 -11.11
C GLU A 675 13.31 -2.82 -10.59
N SER A 676 12.13 -2.96 -9.97
CA SER A 676 11.37 -1.83 -9.36
C SER A 676 11.87 -1.46 -7.95
N MET A 677 12.62 -2.35 -7.30
CA MET A 677 13.18 -2.12 -5.95
C MET A 677 14.36 -1.14 -5.94
N ASN A 678 15.12 -1.05 -7.03
CA ASN A 678 16.17 -0.03 -7.21
C ASN A 678 15.57 1.38 -7.27
N GLU A 679 14.37 1.51 -7.84
CA GLU A 679 13.59 2.75 -7.89
C GLU A 679 12.87 3.06 -6.56
N LEU A 680 12.28 2.06 -5.91
CA LEU A 680 11.65 2.20 -4.58
C LEU A 680 12.66 2.51 -3.46
N GLY A 681 13.91 2.04 -3.60
CA GLY A 681 15.02 2.35 -2.70
C GLY A 681 15.36 3.85 -2.65
N LYS A 682 15.02 4.60 -3.71
CA LYS A 682 15.18 6.06 -3.80
C LYS A 682 14.06 6.83 -3.09
N LEU A 683 12.93 6.18 -2.75
CA LEU A 683 11.66 6.87 -2.44
C LEU A 683 11.17 6.81 -0.98
N ARG A 684 11.73 5.97 -0.09
CA ARG A 684 11.32 5.95 1.34
C ARG A 684 12.49 5.91 2.33
N ARG A 685 12.46 6.87 3.27
CA ARG A 685 13.26 6.84 4.50
C ARG A 685 12.67 5.80 5.45
N ALA A 686 13.47 4.80 5.83
CA ALA A 686 13.11 3.91 6.92
C ALA A 686 13.42 4.61 8.24
N THR A 687 12.47 4.62 9.17
CA THR A 687 12.67 5.17 10.52
C THR A 687 12.60 4.05 11.53
N VAL A 688 13.72 3.79 12.20
CA VAL A 688 13.79 2.81 13.29
C VAL A 688 13.68 3.52 14.62
N TYR A 689 12.78 3.02 15.47
CA TYR A 689 12.59 3.52 16.82
C TYR A 689 13.16 2.51 17.81
N LEU A 690 14.17 2.90 18.58
CA LEU A 690 14.77 2.05 19.61
C LEU A 690 14.90 2.82 20.93
N PRO A 691 14.57 2.22 22.08
CA PRO A 691 14.92 2.78 23.38
C PRO A 691 16.44 2.99 23.50
N SER A 692 16.85 4.07 24.17
CA SER A 692 18.27 4.37 24.44
C SER A 692 19.01 3.21 25.11
N SER A 693 18.38 2.53 26.07
CA SER A 693 18.90 1.35 26.75
C SER A 693 19.14 0.18 25.80
N THR A 694 18.23 -0.06 24.86
CA THR A 694 18.32 -1.11 23.86
C THR A 694 19.42 -0.82 22.82
N ALA A 695 19.58 0.44 22.42
CA ALA A 695 20.67 0.87 21.57
C ALA A 695 22.04 0.64 22.25
N ASN A 696 22.18 1.02 23.52
CA ASN A 696 23.39 0.78 24.32
C ASN A 696 23.70 -0.72 24.50
N GLN A 697 22.67 -1.56 24.67
CA GLN A 697 22.81 -3.02 24.70
C GLN A 697 23.36 -3.58 23.37
N LEU A 698 22.84 -3.10 22.24
CA LEU A 698 23.34 -3.50 20.92
C LEU A 698 24.81 -3.11 20.72
N ILE A 699 25.19 -1.87 21.07
CA ILE A 699 26.59 -1.40 20.99
C ILE A 699 27.50 -2.32 21.82
N THR A 700 27.09 -2.63 23.05
CA THR A 700 27.88 -3.50 23.95
C THR A 700 28.03 -4.91 23.39
N LEU A 701 26.97 -5.48 22.80
CA LEU A 701 27.00 -6.80 22.18
C LEU A 701 27.90 -6.84 20.94
N LEU A 702 27.87 -5.79 20.11
CA LEU A 702 28.74 -5.67 18.94
C LEU A 702 30.20 -5.53 19.33
N LEU A 703 30.53 -4.70 20.32
CA LEU A 703 31.88 -4.55 20.86
C LEU A 703 32.42 -5.87 21.45
N SER A 704 31.57 -6.61 22.17
CA SER A 704 31.92 -7.92 22.73
C SER A 704 32.22 -8.97 21.65
N ASN A 705 31.69 -8.77 20.44
CA ASN A 705 31.88 -9.63 19.28
C ASN A 705 32.64 -8.93 18.13
N SER A 706 33.53 -7.98 18.45
CA SER A 706 34.25 -7.15 17.46
C SER A 706 35.05 -7.94 16.42
N LYS A 707 35.48 -9.18 16.75
CA LYS A 707 36.14 -10.09 15.81
C LYS A 707 35.29 -10.46 14.59
N LEU A 708 33.98 -10.29 14.68
CA LEU A 708 33.04 -10.58 13.59
C LEU A 708 32.88 -9.39 12.63
N LEU A 709 33.26 -8.17 13.03
CA LEU A 709 33.02 -6.93 12.27
C LEU A 709 34.32 -6.49 11.55
N GLY A 710 34.17 -5.80 10.42
CA GLY A 710 35.31 -5.20 9.70
C GLY A 710 35.99 -4.10 10.52
N SER A 711 37.29 -3.87 10.30
CA SER A 711 38.09 -2.89 11.06
C SER A 711 37.48 -1.48 11.09
N GLU A 712 36.92 -1.03 9.98
CA GLU A 712 36.29 0.28 9.83
C GLU A 712 35.06 0.48 10.73
N LEU A 713 34.25 -0.56 10.93
CA LEU A 713 33.08 -0.49 11.82
C LEU A 713 33.45 -0.60 13.29
N CYS A 714 34.52 -1.33 13.60
CA CYS A 714 35.05 -1.39 14.96
C CYS A 714 35.54 0.00 15.39
N GLU A 715 36.22 0.75 14.51
CA GLU A 715 36.64 2.13 14.78
C GLU A 715 35.44 3.07 15.03
N ILE A 716 34.37 2.95 14.24
CA ILE A 716 33.12 3.72 14.44
C ILE A 716 32.44 3.34 15.77
N LEU A 717 32.38 2.04 16.09
CA LEU A 717 31.79 1.54 17.33
C LEU A 717 32.58 1.96 18.59
N GLU A 718 33.90 2.01 18.50
CA GLU A 718 34.76 2.47 19.60
C GLU A 718 34.67 3.99 19.82
N ALA A 719 34.35 4.75 18.78
CA ALA A 719 34.18 6.20 18.83
C ALA A 719 32.78 6.66 19.27
N LEU A 720 31.77 5.77 19.24
CA LEU A 720 30.37 6.09 19.57
C LEU A 720 30.17 6.29 21.09
N PRO A 721 29.64 7.45 21.56
CA PRO A 721 29.26 7.62 22.95
C PRO A 721 28.01 6.78 23.28
N LEU A 722 27.94 6.25 24.52
CA LEU A 722 26.70 5.63 25.02
C LEU A 722 25.60 6.69 25.15
N PHE A 723 24.39 6.36 24.73
CA PHE A 723 23.23 7.25 24.85
C PHE A 723 22.84 7.43 26.33
N PRO A 724 22.29 8.58 26.73
CA PRO A 724 21.85 8.79 28.12
C PRO A 724 20.74 7.79 28.50
N ASP A 725 20.95 7.08 29.63
CA ASP A 725 20.03 6.06 30.18
C ASP A 725 18.75 6.71 30.74
N ASP A 726 17.88 7.19 29.86
CA ASP A 726 16.50 7.54 30.18
C ASP A 726 15.58 6.45 29.63
N GLN A 727 14.96 5.66 30.52
CA GLN A 727 14.13 4.51 30.16
C GLN A 727 12.90 4.87 29.31
N ASN A 728 12.53 6.15 29.25
CA ASN A 728 11.41 6.64 28.46
C ASN A 728 11.83 7.38 27.18
N LYS A 729 13.13 7.44 26.87
CA LYS A 729 13.62 8.11 25.66
C LYS A 729 13.79 7.11 24.51
N THR A 730 12.85 7.18 23.56
CA THR A 730 12.94 6.46 22.29
C THR A 730 13.73 7.28 21.28
N LEU A 731 14.81 6.72 20.75
CA LEU A 731 15.62 7.33 19.70
C LEU A 731 15.04 6.96 18.33
N SER A 732 14.96 7.93 17.43
CA SER A 732 14.58 7.71 16.04
C SER A 732 15.81 7.78 15.13
N PHE A 733 15.99 6.75 14.31
CA PHE A 733 17.09 6.62 13.37
C PHE A 733 16.53 6.60 11.95
N THR A 734 16.92 7.55 11.10
CA THR A 734 16.42 7.65 9.73
C THR A 734 17.53 7.43 8.72
N PHE A 735 17.42 6.42 7.87
CA PHE A 735 18.46 6.13 6.87
C PHE A 735 17.90 5.92 5.46
N PHE A 736 18.75 6.28 4.48
CA PHE A 736 18.52 6.15 3.04
C PHE A 736 18.76 4.70 2.57
N GLY A 737 18.10 4.30 1.49
CA GLY A 737 18.36 3.03 0.82
C GLY A 737 19.80 2.93 0.28
N PRO A 738 20.34 1.71 0.13
CA PRO A 738 21.72 1.51 -0.24
C PRO A 738 21.98 1.89 -1.71
N GLU A 739 23.01 2.69 -1.95
CA GLU A 739 23.75 2.78 -3.22
C GLU A 739 24.51 1.47 -3.57
N TRP A 740 24.36 0.40 -2.76
CA TRP A 740 25.25 -0.77 -2.70
C TRP A 740 24.81 -2.01 -3.48
N ILE A 741 23.95 -1.88 -4.50
CA ILE A 741 23.62 -3.04 -5.35
C ILE A 741 24.80 -3.43 -6.27
N CYS A 742 25.88 -2.62 -6.32
CA CYS A 742 27.05 -2.83 -7.17
C CYS A 742 28.32 -3.29 -6.43
N SER A 743 28.25 -4.24 -5.49
CA SER A 743 29.45 -4.99 -5.10
C SER A 743 29.53 -6.31 -5.90
N GLN A 744 29.78 -6.22 -7.20
CA GLN A 744 30.24 -7.36 -7.99
C GLN A 744 31.65 -7.09 -8.52
N ASP A 745 32.42 -8.17 -8.63
CA ASP A 745 33.80 -8.21 -9.09
C ASP A 745 34.00 -7.35 -10.37
N PRO A 746 34.91 -6.35 -10.39
CA PRO A 746 35.05 -5.44 -11.52
C PRO A 746 35.35 -6.16 -12.85
N GLU A 747 36.03 -7.31 -12.82
CA GLU A 747 36.27 -8.14 -14.01
C GLU A 747 34.97 -8.78 -14.53
N LYS A 748 34.09 -9.20 -13.63
CA LYS A 748 32.79 -9.78 -13.98
C LYS A 748 31.85 -8.72 -14.55
N ILE A 749 31.84 -7.51 -13.98
CA ILE A 749 31.09 -6.36 -14.50
C ILE A 749 31.60 -5.97 -15.90
N ALA A 750 32.92 -5.96 -16.10
CA ALA A 750 33.51 -5.66 -17.40
C ALA A 750 33.08 -6.70 -18.46
N LEU A 751 33.07 -7.98 -18.10
CA LEU A 751 32.63 -9.07 -18.97
C LEU A 751 31.12 -9.00 -19.26
N GLU A 752 30.28 -8.73 -18.25
CA GLU A 752 28.84 -8.54 -18.40
C GLU A 752 28.52 -7.32 -19.28
N ASN A 753 29.26 -6.22 -19.13
CA ASN A 753 29.17 -5.04 -19.98
C ASN A 753 29.57 -5.34 -21.43
N PHE A 754 30.61 -6.15 -21.63
CA PHE A 754 31.05 -6.60 -22.93
C PHE A 754 29.99 -7.46 -23.62
N VAL A 755 29.46 -8.48 -22.92
CA VAL A 755 28.38 -9.35 -23.41
C VAL A 755 27.12 -8.54 -23.72
N ARG A 756 26.78 -7.56 -22.89
CA ARG A 756 25.68 -6.62 -23.13
C ARG A 756 25.90 -5.79 -24.41
N GLY A 757 27.12 -5.32 -24.65
CA GLY A 757 27.52 -4.64 -25.87
C GLY A 757 27.34 -5.52 -27.12
N LEU A 758 27.77 -6.78 -27.05
CA LEU A 758 27.62 -7.75 -28.13
C LEU A 758 26.14 -8.08 -28.42
N LYS A 759 25.35 -8.35 -27.37
CA LYS A 759 23.90 -8.59 -27.48
C LYS A 759 23.19 -7.43 -28.19
N LYS A 760 23.53 -6.17 -27.86
CA LYS A 760 22.99 -4.98 -28.57
C LYS A 760 23.29 -5.06 -30.06
N LYS A 761 24.56 -5.26 -30.46
CA LYS A 761 24.96 -5.37 -31.86
C LYS A 761 24.21 -6.50 -32.59
N LEU A 762 24.05 -7.65 -31.92
CA LEU A 762 23.33 -8.81 -32.45
C LEU A 762 21.83 -8.52 -32.67
N VAL A 763 21.16 -7.82 -31.76
CA VAL A 763 19.73 -7.46 -31.91
C VAL A 763 19.50 -6.69 -33.23
N TYR A 764 20.35 -5.71 -33.54
CA TYR A 764 20.28 -4.96 -34.81
C TYR A 764 20.67 -5.80 -36.03
N ALA A 765 21.71 -6.64 -35.92
CA ALA A 765 22.10 -7.53 -37.01
C ALA A 765 20.99 -8.55 -37.34
N ILE A 766 20.33 -9.12 -36.33
CA ILE A 766 19.26 -10.11 -36.49
C ILE A 766 17.99 -9.47 -37.07
N SER A 767 17.68 -8.22 -36.73
CA SER A 767 16.50 -7.51 -37.24
C SER A 767 16.60 -7.19 -38.73
N VAL A 768 17.81 -7.01 -39.26
CA VAL A 768 18.06 -6.57 -40.64
C VAL A 768 18.55 -7.69 -41.55
N CYS A 769 19.54 -8.47 -41.12
CA CYS A 769 20.28 -9.39 -42.00
C CYS A 769 19.54 -10.72 -42.21
N LYS A 770 19.63 -11.29 -43.41
CA LYS A 770 19.11 -12.63 -43.75
C LYS A 770 20.14 -13.72 -43.43
N GLY A 771 19.67 -14.87 -42.93
CA GLY A 771 20.50 -16.04 -42.63
C GLY A 771 19.72 -17.09 -41.84
N ARG A 772 20.08 -18.38 -41.98
CA ARG A 772 19.42 -19.49 -41.25
C ARG A 772 20.01 -19.70 -39.86
N ASN A 773 21.27 -19.35 -39.67
CA ASN A 773 21.99 -19.35 -38.39
C ASN A 773 22.91 -18.13 -38.28
N LEU A 774 23.46 -17.87 -37.09
CA LEU A 774 24.32 -16.70 -36.82
C LEU A 774 25.56 -16.68 -37.73
N VAL A 775 26.19 -17.83 -37.95
CA VAL A 775 27.40 -17.95 -38.78
C VAL A 775 27.14 -17.57 -40.24
N GLU A 776 26.06 -18.10 -40.83
CA GLU A 776 25.65 -17.77 -42.20
C GLU A 776 25.24 -16.29 -42.34
N MET A 777 24.57 -15.74 -41.32
CA MET A 777 24.15 -14.34 -41.31
C MET A 777 25.35 -13.37 -41.29
N LEU A 778 26.38 -13.69 -40.50
CA LEU A 778 27.56 -12.83 -40.33
C LEU A 778 28.55 -12.93 -41.49
N LEU A 779 28.68 -14.10 -42.12
CA LEU A 779 29.63 -14.31 -43.23
C LEU A 779 29.10 -13.91 -44.61
N ARG A 780 27.79 -13.74 -44.75
CA ARG A 780 27.16 -13.36 -46.02
C ARG A 780 27.24 -11.85 -46.24
N GLU A 781 27.64 -11.45 -47.45
CA GLU A 781 27.59 -10.05 -47.90
C GLU A 781 26.16 -9.50 -47.85
N SER A 782 26.01 -8.25 -47.38
CA SER A 782 24.69 -7.64 -47.22
C SER A 782 24.11 -7.14 -48.55
N ASP A 783 22.82 -7.41 -48.79
CA ASP A 783 22.11 -6.92 -49.98
C ASP A 783 21.82 -5.40 -49.86
N GLU A 784 21.56 -4.71 -50.97
CA GLU A 784 21.20 -3.29 -50.96
C GLU A 784 19.93 -3.00 -50.14
N ASP A 785 18.96 -3.92 -50.12
CA ASP A 785 17.77 -3.82 -49.28
C ASP A 785 18.09 -3.85 -47.77
N GLU A 786 19.05 -4.70 -47.36
CA GLU A 786 19.48 -4.82 -45.97
C GLU A 786 20.23 -3.57 -45.52
N LYS A 787 21.08 -3.01 -46.40
CA LYS A 787 21.76 -1.74 -46.15
C LYS A 787 20.77 -0.57 -46.00
N ALA A 788 19.73 -0.54 -46.82
CA ALA A 788 18.69 0.49 -46.76
C ALA A 788 17.87 0.41 -45.46
N LEU A 789 17.43 -0.79 -45.06
CA LEU A 789 16.69 -1.04 -43.81
C LEU A 789 17.47 -0.59 -42.57
N TYR A 790 18.77 -0.88 -42.52
CA TYR A 790 19.62 -0.43 -41.41
C TYR A 790 19.78 1.09 -41.35
N LEU A 791 19.94 1.75 -42.51
CA LEU A 791 20.02 3.21 -42.60
C LEU A 791 18.71 3.88 -42.17
N GLU A 792 17.56 3.28 -42.46
CA GLU A 792 16.26 3.76 -42.02
C GLU A 792 16.09 3.64 -40.50
N MET A 793 16.45 2.48 -39.91
CA MET A 793 16.48 2.29 -38.46
C MET A 793 17.44 3.24 -37.74
N LYS A 794 18.57 3.58 -38.37
CA LYS A 794 19.51 4.58 -37.83
C LYS A 794 18.87 5.98 -37.82
N LYS A 795 18.21 6.38 -38.91
CA LYS A 795 17.56 7.70 -39.04
C LYS A 795 16.41 7.91 -38.05
N SER A 796 15.57 6.91 -37.81
CA SER A 796 14.44 7.03 -36.88
C SER A 796 14.88 7.23 -35.42
N SER A 797 16.05 6.72 -35.03
CA SER A 797 16.60 6.92 -33.68
C SER A 797 17.11 8.35 -33.39
N PHE A 798 17.52 9.10 -34.42
CA PHE A 798 18.08 10.46 -34.27
C PHE A 798 17.01 11.53 -33.97
N TYR A 799 15.74 11.29 -34.30
CA TYR A 799 14.68 12.27 -34.10
C TYR A 799 14.08 12.24 -32.68
N ASN A 800 14.24 11.15 -31.93
CA ASN A 800 13.66 10.99 -30.59
C ASN A 800 14.58 11.49 -29.44
N ASN A 801 15.87 11.73 -29.68
CA ASN A 801 16.86 12.06 -28.64
C ASN A 801 17.34 13.52 -28.69
N LYS A 802 16.45 14.51 -28.77
CA LYS A 802 16.86 15.92 -28.76
C LYS A 802 16.86 16.61 -27.39
N ASP A 803 16.26 16.02 -26.35
CA ASP A 803 16.04 16.76 -25.09
C ASP A 803 16.62 16.15 -23.80
N GLU A 804 17.32 15.01 -23.82
CA GLU A 804 17.91 14.45 -22.59
C GLU A 804 19.36 13.97 -22.82
N GLU A 805 20.32 14.75 -22.31
CA GLU A 805 21.69 14.32 -22.06
C GLU A 805 21.70 13.61 -20.70
N ASP A 806 21.40 12.30 -20.66
CA ASP A 806 22.00 11.33 -19.73
C ASP A 806 21.38 9.92 -19.93
N GLU A 807 22.23 8.90 -19.81
CA GLU A 807 21.99 7.44 -19.90
C GLU A 807 21.70 6.79 -21.28
N VAL A 808 22.70 6.03 -21.75
CA VAL A 808 22.68 5.24 -23.00
C VAL A 808 21.80 3.99 -22.84
N SER A 809 20.51 4.14 -23.16
CA SER A 809 19.54 3.04 -23.24
C SER A 809 20.00 1.91 -24.17
N ILE A 810 19.51 0.69 -23.93
CA ILE A 810 19.76 -0.51 -24.75
C ILE A 810 19.15 -0.36 -26.16
N ALA A 811 18.21 0.57 -26.32
CA ALA A 811 17.38 0.74 -27.51
C ALA A 811 17.98 1.62 -28.64
N SER A 812 19.20 2.15 -28.48
CA SER A 812 19.82 3.03 -29.49
C SER A 812 20.76 2.26 -30.44
N PRO A 813 20.64 2.42 -31.77
CA PRO A 813 21.53 1.77 -32.72
C PRO A 813 22.97 2.25 -32.49
N PRO A 814 23.98 1.36 -32.60
CA PRO A 814 25.35 1.75 -32.37
C PRO A 814 25.79 2.78 -33.43
N ILE A 815 25.85 4.05 -33.01
CA ILE A 815 26.10 5.22 -33.86
C ILE A 815 27.43 5.08 -34.63
N GLN A 816 28.36 4.35 -34.01
CA GLN A 816 29.74 4.11 -34.45
C GLN A 816 29.85 3.37 -35.80
N TYR A 817 28.87 2.56 -36.20
CA TYR A 817 28.95 1.79 -37.46
C TYR A 817 28.14 2.46 -38.58
N GLU A 818 28.83 2.82 -39.66
CA GLU A 818 28.22 3.47 -40.83
C GLU A 818 27.42 2.50 -41.70
N THR A 819 27.86 1.24 -41.81
CA THR A 819 27.22 0.20 -42.61
C THR A 819 26.92 -1.05 -41.79
N VAL A 820 25.99 -1.88 -42.28
CA VAL A 820 25.67 -3.20 -41.69
C VAL A 820 26.88 -4.13 -41.73
N ASP A 821 27.70 -4.04 -42.79
CA ASP A 821 28.88 -4.89 -42.95
C ASP A 821 29.95 -4.57 -41.88
N HIS A 822 30.17 -3.29 -41.55
CA HIS A 822 31.04 -2.91 -40.44
C HIS A 822 30.50 -3.36 -39.07
N LEU A 823 29.18 -3.41 -38.91
CA LEU A 823 28.56 -3.97 -37.70
C LEU A 823 28.82 -5.49 -37.63
N LYS A 824 28.69 -6.23 -38.74
CA LYS A 824 28.98 -7.67 -38.81
C LYS A 824 30.45 -7.97 -38.49
N GLU A 825 31.39 -7.20 -39.05
CA GLU A 825 32.82 -7.33 -38.77
C GLU A 825 33.12 -7.17 -37.28
N SER A 826 32.58 -6.13 -36.64
CA SER A 826 32.78 -5.93 -35.21
C SER A 826 32.14 -7.02 -34.34
N ILE A 827 31.00 -7.57 -34.74
CA ILE A 827 30.38 -8.72 -34.05
C ILE A 827 31.30 -9.94 -34.14
N ILE A 828 31.92 -10.18 -35.30
CA ILE A 828 32.84 -11.31 -35.50
C ILE A 828 34.05 -11.16 -34.57
N ASP A 829 34.62 -9.96 -34.44
CA ASP A 829 35.75 -9.70 -33.54
C ASP A 829 35.39 -9.94 -32.07
N ASP A 830 34.21 -9.48 -31.64
CA ASP A 830 33.72 -9.71 -30.28
C ASP A 830 33.46 -11.20 -29.99
N LEU A 831 32.98 -11.95 -30.99
CA LEU A 831 32.77 -13.39 -30.89
C LEU A 831 34.10 -14.14 -30.76
N ASN A 832 35.12 -13.77 -31.54
CA ASN A 832 36.46 -14.37 -31.42
C ASN A 832 37.02 -14.18 -30.00
N PHE A 833 36.83 -12.99 -29.40
CA PHE A 833 37.26 -12.73 -28.02
C PHE A 833 36.54 -13.61 -26.98
N LEU A 834 35.24 -13.87 -27.14
CA LEU A 834 34.48 -14.74 -26.24
C LEU A 834 34.79 -16.23 -26.44
N GLU A 835 35.13 -16.63 -27.67
CA GLU A 835 35.67 -17.96 -27.97
C GLU A 835 37.02 -18.19 -27.27
N ASP A 836 37.93 -17.21 -27.32
CA ASP A 836 39.23 -17.26 -26.62
C ASP A 836 39.09 -17.37 -25.09
N LYS A 837 37.94 -16.93 -24.55
CA LYS A 837 37.57 -17.02 -23.12
C LYS A 837 36.74 -18.26 -22.77
N GLU A 838 36.50 -19.16 -23.73
CA GLU A 838 35.67 -20.37 -23.59
C GLU A 838 34.20 -20.11 -23.18
N ILE A 839 33.67 -18.90 -23.44
CA ILE A 839 32.29 -18.51 -23.09
C ILE A 839 31.30 -18.93 -24.18
N THR A 840 31.73 -18.92 -25.43
CA THR A 840 30.92 -19.27 -26.60
C THR A 840 31.72 -20.17 -27.54
N SER A 841 31.04 -20.93 -28.41
CA SER A 841 31.74 -21.82 -29.36
C SER A 841 31.16 -21.74 -30.78
N ARG A 842 32.03 -21.64 -31.80
CA ARG A 842 31.60 -21.79 -33.20
C ARG A 842 30.99 -23.15 -33.51
N HIS A 843 31.41 -24.18 -32.77
CA HIS A 843 31.05 -25.58 -33.05
C HIS A 843 29.56 -25.87 -32.86
N ASN A 844 28.87 -25.10 -32.02
CA ASN A 844 27.42 -25.19 -31.81
C ASN A 844 26.64 -24.05 -32.51
N LEU A 845 27.29 -23.31 -33.42
CA LEU A 845 26.72 -22.15 -34.12
C LEU A 845 26.31 -21.00 -33.19
N TYR A 846 27.02 -20.82 -32.07
CA TYR A 846 26.77 -19.80 -31.04
C TYR A 846 25.40 -19.94 -30.37
N SER A 847 24.97 -21.17 -30.06
CA SER A 847 23.68 -21.45 -29.43
C SER A 847 23.55 -20.81 -28.04
N GLU A 848 24.64 -20.67 -27.29
CA GLU A 848 24.64 -20.01 -25.98
C GLU A 848 24.22 -18.53 -26.07
N LEU A 849 24.64 -17.82 -27.11
CA LEU A 849 24.26 -16.42 -27.33
C LEU A 849 22.79 -16.26 -27.72
N LEU A 850 22.28 -17.18 -28.54
CA LEU A 850 20.85 -17.23 -28.87
C LEU A 850 20.03 -17.55 -27.61
N PHE A 851 20.48 -18.48 -26.78
CA PHE A 851 19.83 -18.79 -25.51
C PHE A 851 19.83 -17.59 -24.55
N MET A 852 20.95 -16.86 -24.45
CA MET A 852 21.01 -15.64 -23.64
C MET A 852 20.06 -14.54 -24.13
N LEU A 853 19.88 -14.36 -25.45
CA LEU A 853 18.88 -13.44 -26.01
C LEU A 853 17.43 -13.93 -25.80
N ALA A 854 17.22 -15.24 -25.83
CA ALA A 854 15.93 -15.86 -25.58
C ALA A 854 15.47 -15.64 -24.13
N GLN A 855 16.39 -15.78 -23.16
CA GLN A 855 16.14 -15.43 -21.76
C GLN A 855 15.76 -13.95 -21.60
N ASP A 856 16.49 -13.05 -22.25
CA ASP A 856 16.17 -11.61 -22.22
C ASP A 856 14.76 -11.33 -22.77
N ILE A 857 14.34 -12.01 -23.85
CA ILE A 857 12.98 -11.89 -24.41
C ILE A 857 11.92 -12.38 -23.41
N VAL A 858 12.16 -13.51 -22.75
CA VAL A 858 11.24 -14.08 -21.75
C VAL A 858 11.08 -13.14 -20.57
N ILE A 859 12.20 -12.60 -20.06
CA ILE A 859 12.22 -11.62 -18.98
C ILE A 859 11.44 -10.36 -19.39
N LEU A 860 11.77 -9.75 -20.54
CA LEU A 860 11.09 -8.53 -21.00
C LEU A 860 9.57 -8.70 -21.17
N ARG A 861 9.12 -9.88 -21.60
CA ARG A 861 7.70 -10.19 -21.76
C ARG A 861 6.99 -10.46 -20.44
N PHE A 862 7.64 -11.15 -19.51
CA PHE A 862 7.13 -11.34 -18.15
C PHE A 862 7.03 -9.99 -17.42
N MET A 863 8.05 -9.16 -17.54
CA MET A 863 8.07 -7.80 -17.03
C MET A 863 7.01 -6.91 -17.69
N SER A 864 6.55 -7.18 -18.91
CA SER A 864 5.44 -6.44 -19.54
C SER A 864 4.08 -6.69 -18.87
N GLU A 865 3.81 -7.92 -18.43
CA GLU A 865 2.57 -8.23 -17.71
C GLU A 865 2.57 -7.63 -16.30
N GLU A 866 3.73 -7.65 -15.65
CA GLU A 866 3.89 -7.06 -14.32
C GLU A 866 3.87 -5.52 -14.36
N ARG A 867 4.49 -4.90 -15.37
CA ARG A 867 4.40 -3.45 -15.62
C ARG A 867 2.98 -2.97 -15.86
N ASN A 868 2.08 -3.80 -16.44
CA ASN A 868 0.67 -3.44 -16.55
C ASN A 868 -0.03 -3.39 -15.17
N LYS A 869 0.35 -4.30 -14.25
CA LYS A 869 -0.17 -4.28 -12.88
C LYS A 869 0.41 -3.09 -12.12
N GLU A 870 1.70 -2.83 -12.28
CA GLU A 870 2.39 -1.69 -11.67
C GLU A 870 1.82 -0.35 -12.13
N LEU A 871 1.60 -0.16 -13.44
CA LEU A 871 0.91 1.02 -13.98
C LEU A 871 -0.42 1.24 -13.27
N ARG A 872 -1.25 0.19 -13.17
CA ARG A 872 -2.55 0.27 -12.52
C ARG A 872 -2.45 0.62 -11.03
N ILE A 873 -1.47 0.05 -10.32
CA ILE A 873 -1.23 0.34 -8.90
C ILE A 873 -0.72 1.78 -8.71
N ASN A 874 0.18 2.24 -9.56
CA ASN A 874 0.76 3.58 -9.52
C ASN A 874 -0.29 4.64 -9.87
N GLU A 875 -1.18 4.37 -10.83
CA GLU A 875 -2.35 5.23 -11.12
C GLU A 875 -3.26 5.36 -9.89
N ILE A 876 -3.64 4.24 -9.26
CA ILE A 876 -4.45 4.25 -8.04
C ILE A 876 -3.72 5.00 -6.91
N SER A 877 -2.41 4.81 -6.79
CA SER A 877 -1.59 5.49 -5.79
C SER A 877 -1.52 7.00 -6.03
N TYR A 878 -1.38 7.42 -7.29
CA TYR A 878 -1.40 8.82 -7.69
C TYR A 878 -2.76 9.48 -7.39
N ASP A 879 -3.86 8.79 -7.67
CA ASP A 879 -5.21 9.26 -7.38
C ASP A 879 -5.42 9.44 -5.86
N ASN A 880 -4.97 8.47 -5.06
CA ASN A 880 -5.01 8.55 -3.59
C ASN A 880 -4.17 9.72 -3.05
N LEU A 881 -3.01 9.97 -3.64
CA LEU A 881 -2.16 11.10 -3.27
C LEU A 881 -2.81 12.43 -3.66
N CYS A 882 -3.45 12.52 -4.84
CA CYS A 882 -4.23 13.68 -5.22
C CYS A 882 -5.37 13.94 -4.22
N TYR A 883 -6.07 12.90 -3.77
CA TYR A 883 -7.09 13.02 -2.74
C TYR A 883 -6.53 13.52 -1.40
N ARG A 884 -5.38 12.99 -0.95
CA ARG A 884 -4.72 13.46 0.28
C ARG A 884 -4.26 14.92 0.15
N ASP A 885 -3.72 15.29 -1.01
CA ASP A 885 -3.29 16.65 -1.33
C ASP A 885 -4.48 17.64 -1.27
N ASP A 886 -5.65 17.25 -1.81
CA ASP A 886 -6.91 18.01 -1.70
C ASP A 886 -7.36 18.12 -0.24
N TYR A 887 -7.41 16.98 0.49
CA TYR A 887 -7.82 16.93 1.89
C TYR A 887 -6.96 17.85 2.78
N LEU A 888 -5.64 17.81 2.62
CA LEU A 888 -4.73 18.67 3.37
C LEU A 888 -4.93 20.15 3.04
N SER A 889 -5.30 20.48 1.79
CA SER A 889 -5.64 21.84 1.39
C SER A 889 -6.89 22.33 2.14
N SER A 890 -7.94 21.52 2.16
CA SER A 890 -9.14 21.82 2.94
C SER A 890 -8.85 21.90 4.45
N LYS A 891 -7.96 21.05 4.96
CA LYS A 891 -7.53 21.10 6.37
C LYS A 891 -6.77 22.39 6.68
N ILE A 892 -5.87 22.84 5.79
CA ILE A 892 -5.19 24.14 5.93
C ILE A 892 -6.21 25.27 6.01
N GLU A 893 -7.18 25.29 5.09
CA GLU A 893 -8.22 26.32 5.06
C GLU A 893 -9.04 26.32 6.37
N LEU A 894 -9.43 25.13 6.86
CA LEU A 894 -10.12 24.98 8.14
C LEU A 894 -9.29 25.49 9.33
N TYR A 895 -8.00 25.15 9.38
CA TYR A 895 -7.11 25.55 10.48
C TYR A 895 -6.82 27.05 10.44
N GLN A 896 -6.70 27.62 9.25
CA GLN A 896 -6.60 29.07 9.06
C GLN A 896 -7.89 29.78 9.48
N ASN A 897 -9.06 29.26 9.10
CA ASN A 897 -10.36 29.79 9.51
C ASN A 897 -10.56 29.69 11.04
N TYR A 898 -10.15 28.58 11.64
CA TYR A 898 -10.17 28.41 13.10
C TYR A 898 -9.26 29.44 13.77
N LEU A 899 -8.01 29.57 13.32
CA LEU A 899 -7.06 30.55 13.82
C LEU A 899 -7.65 31.97 13.71
N ASN A 900 -8.23 32.34 12.57
CA ASN A 900 -8.87 33.63 12.36
C ASN A 900 -10.07 33.86 13.31
N SER A 901 -10.90 32.84 13.53
CA SER A 901 -12.02 32.91 14.48
C SER A 901 -11.54 33.03 15.93
N PHE A 902 -10.45 32.35 16.28
CA PHE A 902 -9.83 32.40 17.60
C PHE A 902 -9.19 33.77 17.87
N VAL A 903 -8.47 34.30 16.88
CA VAL A 903 -7.92 35.66 16.86
C VAL A 903 -9.03 36.70 17.06
N ALA A 904 -10.17 36.55 16.37
CA ALA A 904 -11.31 37.46 16.51
C ALA A 904 -11.95 37.43 17.91
N LYS A 905 -11.94 36.27 18.60
CA LYS A 905 -12.45 36.12 19.98
C LYS A 905 -11.50 36.67 21.05
N LEU A 906 -10.19 36.66 20.80
CA LEU A 906 -9.18 37.15 21.75
C LEU A 906 -9.07 38.68 21.80
N ALA A 907 -9.41 39.37 20.71
CA ALA A 907 -9.24 40.82 20.60
C ALA A 907 -10.37 41.59 21.30
N VAL A 908 -10.00 42.50 22.20
CA VAL A 908 -10.99 43.34 22.93
C VAL A 908 -11.20 44.66 22.20
N LYS A 909 -12.47 45.03 21.98
CA LYS A 909 -12.84 46.40 21.60
C LYS A 909 -12.98 47.26 22.85
N LYS A 910 -12.03 48.14 23.12
CA LYS A 910 -12.22 49.23 24.09
C LYS A 910 -12.68 50.48 23.37
N LYS A 911 -13.86 51.02 23.71
CA LYS A 911 -14.24 52.38 23.31
C LYS A 911 -13.28 53.36 23.96
N SER A 912 -12.76 54.30 23.17
CA SER A 912 -11.98 55.44 23.67
C SER A 912 -12.82 56.22 24.70
N LEU A 913 -12.46 56.09 25.97
CA LEU A 913 -13.03 56.88 27.07
C LEU A 913 -12.01 57.92 27.51
N PHE A 914 -11.61 58.84 26.61
CA PHE A 914 -10.93 60.07 27.02
C PHE A 914 -11.24 61.20 26.03
N GLY A 915 -12.05 62.16 26.50
CA GLY A 915 -12.04 63.52 25.96
C GLY A 915 -10.80 64.24 26.48
N PHE A 916 -9.92 64.64 25.57
CA PHE A 916 -8.91 65.65 25.84
C PHE A 916 -9.26 66.90 25.01
N SER A 917 -9.64 67.96 25.71
CA SER A 917 -9.63 69.31 25.17
C SER A 917 -8.19 69.78 25.07
N GLY A 918 -7.73 70.14 23.87
CA GLY A 918 -6.53 70.94 23.69
C GLY A 918 -5.54 70.40 22.65
N VAL A 919 -5.70 70.91 21.43
CA VAL A 919 -4.68 71.21 20.41
C VAL A 919 -4.10 70.03 19.59
N ASP A 920 -4.55 70.05 18.33
CA ASP A 920 -3.97 69.64 17.06
C ASP A 920 -3.77 68.15 16.71
N ASP A 921 -4.74 67.68 15.92
CA ASP A 921 -4.59 66.93 14.66
C ASP A 921 -3.50 65.83 14.62
N ILE A 922 -3.89 64.64 15.08
CA ILE A 922 -3.86 63.35 14.34
C ILE A 922 -4.64 62.38 15.24
N THR A 923 -5.95 62.25 15.00
CA THR A 923 -6.78 61.21 15.64
C THR A 923 -7.24 60.24 14.58
N ARG A 924 -6.32 59.41 14.10
CA ARG A 924 -6.69 58.20 13.35
C ARG A 924 -7.13 57.16 14.38
N ASP A 925 -8.43 57.07 14.59
CA ASP A 925 -9.00 56.07 15.48
C ASP A 925 -9.08 54.73 14.73
N SER A 926 -8.53 53.67 15.33
CA SER A 926 -8.50 52.32 14.75
C SER A 926 -9.61 51.46 15.33
N LYS A 927 -10.02 50.42 14.59
CA LYS A 927 -11.21 49.61 14.94
C LYS A 927 -11.15 48.97 16.35
N TYR A 928 -9.96 48.69 16.88
CA TYR A 928 -9.72 48.13 18.21
C TYR A 928 -9.05 49.11 19.19
N GLY A 929 -8.89 50.38 18.80
CA GLY A 929 -8.44 51.49 19.65
C GLY A 929 -7.00 51.94 19.40
N THR A 930 -6.78 53.26 19.48
CA THR A 930 -5.46 53.87 19.26
C THR A 930 -4.80 54.26 20.58
N HIS A 931 -3.52 53.93 20.75
CA HIS A 931 -2.76 54.29 21.96
C HIS A 931 -1.49 55.08 21.62
N LYS A 932 -1.43 56.32 22.11
CA LYS A 932 -0.27 57.22 21.98
C LYS A 932 0.65 57.10 23.21
N TYR A 933 1.93 56.89 22.99
CA TYR A 933 2.96 56.92 24.04
C TYR A 933 4.13 57.80 23.61
N SER A 934 4.64 58.64 24.51
CA SER A 934 5.94 59.31 24.29
C SER A 934 7.08 58.29 24.40
N ALA A 935 8.18 58.55 23.68
CA ALA A 935 9.37 57.70 23.74
C ALA A 935 9.92 57.57 25.17
N GLU A 936 9.95 58.67 25.93
CA GLU A 936 10.37 58.67 27.35
C GLU A 936 9.53 57.72 28.20
N LYS A 937 8.21 57.69 27.98
CA LYS A 937 7.29 56.82 28.72
C LYS A 937 7.52 55.35 28.38
N LEU A 938 7.75 55.02 27.11
CA LEU A 938 8.05 53.64 26.70
C LEU A 938 9.42 53.16 27.17
N MET A 939 10.42 54.03 27.20
CA MET A 939 11.73 53.75 27.80
C MET A 939 11.63 53.54 29.31
N GLY A 940 10.85 54.38 30.01
CA GLY A 940 10.58 54.23 31.44
C GLY A 940 9.85 52.93 31.80
N MET A 941 8.95 52.45 30.92
CA MET A 941 8.32 51.12 31.04
C MET A 941 9.28 49.98 30.65
N GLY A 942 10.42 50.30 30.04
CA GLY A 942 11.41 49.38 29.48
C GLY A 942 10.90 48.56 28.29
N VAL A 943 9.81 49.01 27.65
CA VAL A 943 9.26 48.39 26.44
C VAL A 943 10.13 48.78 25.23
N LEU A 944 10.54 50.05 25.17
CA LEU A 944 11.49 50.58 24.20
C LEU A 944 12.91 50.48 24.78
N VAL A 945 13.81 49.80 24.06
CA VAL A 945 15.19 49.53 24.49
C VAL A 945 16.14 50.60 23.94
N GLN A 946 16.06 50.89 22.65
CA GLN A 946 16.93 51.87 21.98
C GLN A 946 16.19 52.57 20.82
N ILE A 947 16.52 53.85 20.59
CA ILE A 947 16.20 54.57 19.35
C ILE A 947 17.52 54.87 18.65
N TYR A 948 17.58 54.65 17.34
CA TYR A 948 18.74 54.92 16.51
C TYR A 948 18.57 56.30 15.85
N ASP A 949 19.62 57.13 15.90
CA ASP A 949 19.74 58.43 15.21
C ASP A 949 18.58 59.45 15.38
N SER A 950 18.30 59.88 16.61
CA SER A 950 17.43 61.04 16.87
C SER A 950 17.93 61.92 18.03
N PRO A 951 17.98 63.26 17.88
CA PRO A 951 18.66 64.14 18.83
C PRO A 951 17.89 64.46 20.12
N ASP A 952 16.56 64.43 20.13
CA ASP A 952 15.74 64.73 21.33
C ASP A 952 14.58 63.74 21.53
N ILE A 953 14.67 62.92 22.58
CA ILE A 953 13.70 61.85 22.90
C ILE A 953 12.32 62.43 23.29
N SER A 954 12.29 63.65 23.83
CA SER A 954 11.08 64.34 24.29
C SER A 954 10.11 64.69 23.15
N GLU A 955 10.59 64.75 21.91
CA GLU A 955 9.80 65.15 20.73
C GLU A 955 9.23 63.96 19.95
N ILE A 956 9.50 62.73 20.41
CA ILE A 956 9.12 61.50 19.74
C ILE A 956 7.90 60.87 20.40
N PHE A 957 6.90 60.51 19.61
CA PHE A 957 5.78 59.69 20.07
C PHE A 957 5.46 58.55 19.12
N PHE A 958 4.98 57.46 19.72
CA PHE A 958 4.56 56.24 19.04
C PHE A 958 3.05 56.12 19.10
N LEU A 959 2.44 55.82 17.95
CA LEU A 959 1.02 55.50 17.82
C LEU A 959 0.87 54.01 17.54
N PHE A 960 0.25 53.29 18.47
CA PHE A 960 -0.13 51.90 18.30
C PHE A 960 -1.58 51.84 17.81
N LEU A 961 -1.77 51.22 16.65
CA LEU A 961 -3.03 51.13 15.93
C LEU A 961 -3.38 49.66 15.71
N SER A 962 -4.67 49.34 15.74
CA SER A 962 -5.14 47.99 15.42
C SER A 962 -6.48 48.03 14.70
N ASP A 963 -6.44 47.86 13.38
CA ASP A 963 -7.64 47.81 12.52
C ASP A 963 -8.19 46.40 12.34
N SER A 964 -7.33 45.38 12.55
CA SER A 964 -7.70 43.97 12.53
C SER A 964 -7.19 43.27 13.79
N PRO A 965 -7.93 42.29 14.30
CA PRO A 965 -7.62 41.67 15.59
C PRO A 965 -6.23 41.02 15.59
N LEU A 966 -5.43 41.31 16.62
CA LEU A 966 -4.06 40.80 16.84
C LEU A 966 -3.03 41.12 15.73
N LEU A 967 -3.36 42.07 14.84
CA LEU A 967 -2.42 42.77 13.98
C LEU A 967 -2.27 44.21 14.48
N PHE A 968 -1.04 44.63 14.72
CA PHE A 968 -0.72 45.94 15.28
C PHE A 968 0.17 46.70 14.33
N SER A 969 -0.21 47.94 14.00
CA SER A 969 0.67 48.88 13.31
C SER A 969 1.27 49.87 14.30
N VAL A 970 2.56 50.11 14.16
CA VAL A 970 3.30 51.11 14.92
C VAL A 970 3.70 52.24 13.98
N GLU A 971 3.20 53.43 14.27
CA GLU A 971 3.56 54.67 13.58
C GLU A 971 4.45 55.53 14.49
N ILE A 972 5.53 56.08 13.92
CA ILE A 972 6.54 56.85 14.65
C ILE A 972 6.51 58.29 14.17
N TYR A 973 6.33 59.22 15.12
CA TYR A 973 6.27 60.65 14.85
C TYR A 973 7.35 61.39 15.61
N VAL A 974 7.95 62.37 14.94
CA VAL A 974 8.93 63.31 15.50
C VAL A 974 8.45 64.72 15.15
N GLN A 975 8.26 65.59 16.15
CA GLN A 975 7.72 66.94 15.94
C GLN A 975 6.42 66.97 15.10
N ASN A 976 5.52 66.00 15.34
CA ASN A 976 4.26 65.78 14.59
C ASN A 976 4.41 65.39 13.10
N ILE A 977 5.61 65.04 12.62
CA ILE A 977 5.84 64.51 11.28
C ILE A 977 6.01 62.99 11.37
N LEU A 978 5.29 62.23 10.53
CA LEU A 978 5.45 60.77 10.41
C LEU A 978 6.80 60.46 9.77
N VAL A 979 7.70 59.79 10.51
CA VAL A 979 9.09 59.57 10.08
C VAL A 979 9.26 58.24 9.33
N SER A 980 8.32 57.29 9.47
CA SER A 980 8.40 55.98 8.82
C SER A 980 7.05 55.48 8.31
N HIS A 981 7.09 54.57 7.32
CA HIS A 981 5.91 53.79 6.95
C HIS A 981 5.42 53.00 8.18
N PRO A 982 4.09 52.89 8.41
CA PRO A 982 3.55 52.12 9.52
C PRO A 982 4.05 50.67 9.45
N VAL A 983 4.72 50.19 10.50
CA VAL A 983 5.22 48.82 10.54
C VAL A 983 4.17 47.93 11.21
N SER A 984 3.69 46.92 10.50
CA SER A 984 2.68 45.99 11.00
C SER A 984 3.30 44.71 11.53
N PHE A 985 2.81 44.25 12.68
CA PHE A 985 3.23 43.02 13.34
C PHE A 985 2.02 42.19 13.70
N ARG A 986 2.08 40.89 13.43
CA ARG A 986 1.12 39.95 14.00
C ARG A 986 1.59 39.51 15.37
N PHE A 987 0.65 39.35 16.28
CA PHE A 987 0.94 39.00 17.66
C PHE A 987 1.66 37.65 17.83
N ASP A 988 1.28 36.67 17.03
CA ASP A 988 1.84 35.32 17.03
C ASP A 988 3.30 35.28 16.54
N ASP A 989 3.70 36.22 15.68
CA ASP A 989 5.10 36.35 15.27
C ASP A 989 5.97 36.86 16.43
N LEU A 990 5.44 37.76 17.27
CA LEU A 990 6.11 38.17 18.53
C LEU A 990 6.22 37.01 19.52
N LEU A 991 5.19 36.16 19.63
CA LEU A 991 5.23 34.95 20.46
C LEU A 991 6.25 33.92 19.95
N LYS A 992 6.39 33.77 18.63
CA LYS A 992 7.45 32.95 18.02
C LYS A 992 8.84 33.47 18.37
N LEU A 993 9.07 34.78 18.30
CA LEU A 993 10.34 35.40 18.71
C LEU A 993 10.65 35.07 20.19
N LYS A 994 9.66 35.15 21.09
CA LYS A 994 9.81 34.76 22.50
C LYS A 994 10.19 33.28 22.65
N LYS A 995 9.52 32.36 21.92
CA LYS A 995 9.81 30.92 21.96
C LYS A 995 11.21 30.57 21.46
N ASN A 996 11.67 31.26 20.42
CA ASN A 996 12.99 31.04 19.82
C ASN A 996 14.14 31.66 20.64
N GLY A 997 13.85 32.28 21.80
CA GLY A 997 14.85 32.87 22.68
C GLY A 997 15.27 34.30 22.35
N ASN A 998 14.59 34.97 21.40
CA ASN A 998 14.92 36.34 21.01
C ASN A 998 14.43 37.34 22.07
N THR A 999 15.32 38.22 22.53
CA THR A 999 15.04 39.19 23.60
C THR A 999 14.60 40.56 23.10
N VAL A 1000 14.96 40.90 21.85
CA VAL A 1000 14.73 42.21 21.23
C VAL A 1000 14.08 42.04 19.85
N CYS A 1001 13.12 42.90 19.52
CA CYS A 1001 12.47 43.02 18.22
C CYS A 1001 12.83 44.39 17.63
N ASP A 1002 13.56 44.40 16.52
CA ASP A 1002 13.99 45.63 15.85
C ASP A 1002 12.94 46.08 14.82
N ILE A 1003 12.67 47.38 14.78
CA ILE A 1003 11.70 47.98 13.85
C ILE A 1003 12.46 48.83 12.84
N ALA A 1004 12.70 48.23 11.66
CA ALA A 1004 13.24 48.88 10.48
C ALA A 1004 14.54 49.68 10.73
N GLY A 1005 15.35 49.31 11.73
CA GLY A 1005 16.57 50.01 12.10
C GLY A 1005 16.36 51.38 12.75
N ILE A 1006 15.13 51.72 13.15
CA ILE A 1006 14.78 53.02 13.76
C ILE A 1006 14.73 52.90 15.28
N CYS A 1007 14.16 51.81 15.79
CA CYS A 1007 14.09 51.56 17.22
C CYS A 1007 13.88 50.09 17.55
N SER A 1008 14.28 49.69 18.75
CA SER A 1008 14.22 48.32 19.22
C SER A 1008 13.35 48.17 20.46
N PHE A 1009 12.47 47.17 20.45
CA PHE A 1009 11.54 46.87 21.53
C PHE A 1009 11.93 45.57 22.24
N SER A 1010 11.74 45.51 23.56
CA SER A 1010 11.91 44.27 24.32
C SER A 1010 10.75 43.33 24.01
N VAL A 1011 11.02 42.13 23.49
CA VAL A 1011 10.00 41.16 23.08
C VAL A 1011 9.03 40.84 24.23
N CYS A 1012 9.56 40.51 25.41
CA CYS A 1012 8.75 40.16 26.58
C CYS A 1012 7.87 41.31 27.08
N LYS A 1013 8.43 42.52 27.18
CA LYS A 1013 7.69 43.69 27.69
C LYS A 1013 6.72 44.25 26.65
N PHE A 1014 7.04 44.10 25.37
CA PHE A 1014 6.16 44.48 24.28
C PHE A 1014 4.93 43.55 24.21
N ILE A 1015 5.14 42.24 24.35
CA ILE A 1015 4.04 41.27 24.50
C ILE A 1015 3.15 41.63 25.69
N ASN A 1016 3.72 42.00 26.84
CA ASN A 1016 2.95 42.42 28.02
C ASN A 1016 2.14 43.69 27.78
N LEU A 1017 2.72 44.68 27.09
CA LEU A 1017 2.02 45.92 26.73
C LEU A 1017 0.80 45.61 25.84
N VAL A 1018 1.01 44.80 24.78
CA VAL A 1018 -0.04 44.38 23.86
C VAL A 1018 -1.12 43.58 24.58
N ASN A 1019 -0.73 42.61 25.42
CA ASN A 1019 -1.66 41.83 26.24
C ASN A 1019 -2.53 42.74 27.13
N SER A 1020 -1.95 43.77 27.76
CA SER A 1020 -2.70 44.66 28.66
C SER A 1020 -3.71 45.59 27.96
N LYS A 1021 -3.48 45.87 26.67
CA LYS A 1021 -4.24 46.89 25.93
C LYS A 1021 -5.24 46.30 24.96
N TYR A 1022 -4.85 45.25 24.25
CA TYR A 1022 -5.58 44.72 23.09
C TYR A 1022 -6.08 43.28 23.27
N VAL A 1023 -5.58 42.54 24.28
CA VAL A 1023 -6.00 41.17 24.59
C VAL A 1023 -6.81 41.17 25.89
N GLY A 1024 -7.96 40.50 25.92
CA GLY A 1024 -8.87 40.50 27.07
C GLY A 1024 -8.42 39.61 28.21
N SER A 1025 -8.69 40.03 29.46
CA SER A 1025 -8.48 39.24 30.69
C SER A 1025 -9.78 38.91 31.43
N GLU A 1026 -10.95 39.12 30.82
CA GLU A 1026 -12.23 38.77 31.46
C GLU A 1026 -12.53 37.27 31.30
N VAL A 1027 -12.90 36.66 32.44
CA VAL A 1027 -13.02 35.23 32.74
C VAL A 1027 -14.00 34.50 31.85
#